data_AF-A0A849B303-F1
#
_entry.id   AF-A0A849B303-F1
#
_cell.length_a   1.000
_cell.length_b   1.000
_cell.length_c   1.000
_cell.angle_alpha   90.00
_cell.angle_beta   90.00
_cell.angle_gamma   90.00
#
_symmetry.space_group_name_H-M   'P 1'
#
loop_
_entity.id
_entity.type
_entity.pdbx_description
1 polymer ?
#
loop_
_entity_poly.entity_id
_entity_poly.type
_entity_poly.pdbx_seq_one_letter_code
_entity_poly.pdbx_strand_id
1 'polypeptide(L)'
;MNKINSKLNVLTLSCGTLLFSTFLHAEILYRDTVDPQREETVSLIKQGQVDAGLQKLRQLLILQPNNQKLIADFVVMSYESQKFTDQDIKYLSGIQSNQFPEYAKVNVLKALRDLRKFELAEQWAKKFAQTDQNQMWVVWIGVLQAEAGKTVQAKKTLAPLDINYIDPDYLAQLAYAYRILNMPVEALNAASLAVEKNPDSSSAQEQYALALMVNADYAKAEKYIQNNQILTQQPQLRTNAKISEFTQRIQNAVQYYKAATYRDRGNIAYKQLNQVIEDMAKYEPELPNDPNIKRQFYYEYIYALNERNLSREVLAQIPKIGLPIEQMPPYVRQSIADAYLKNRQSKLAEAQYKSLLKEKNYQTYEVYSGLYYALIEQEKYKQANNLLLEMDKMLPTYRYSNAKGVDRVTHDDRMEYINLVGLNYVYRHEYAKAEQYFEKLVAKAPNNVVYQSNLALVQRWREQPQRSEWTLAQWDGVEPVDSSIRINHLENMQALGDISEWRKQNAYLMEAIPGDSGVIKSKKELNDRNHASIQHQSTFSKNDSDNTAVLNRLKGSREQENLTRINTPWFFETFRAYANHSNRWANYDDGKINDQRVGVGLEWGSHRKAVNILLSQSVEGQNDRFGVEVDWSQWLNDHWQYVLGFNSQADIPLQAIKKGSEGQSYTFGLNWNHNESREAGTTYQLTDIDDGNTRQEVTAYFKQRIFAAPHNITSLILGGYYSQNDDVLVDYFNPKESYSAELTLQHDWITWRRHDRNFTQHFEAAIGTFGQKGFSSKPIYNAFYQHDWQLSRTWNLNYGIGWGTHPYDGVDEKRTYAVVGFKGNF
;
A
#
# COMPACT_ATOMS: atom_id res chain seq x y z
N MET A 1 -30.36 68.75 -30.80
CA MET A 1 -30.21 69.86 -29.83
C MET A 1 -28.75 70.24 -29.82
N ASN A 2 -28.37 71.22 -30.65
CA ASN A 2 -28.06 72.60 -30.25
C ASN A 2 -26.66 72.68 -29.58
N LYS A 3 -25.73 73.52 -29.99
CA LYS A 3 -25.66 74.51 -31.08
C LYS A 3 -24.20 74.97 -31.13
N ILE A 4 -23.71 75.19 -32.34
CA ILE A 4 -22.58 76.06 -32.67
C ILE A 4 -22.81 77.46 -32.07
N ASN A 5 -21.74 78.14 -31.59
CA ASN A 5 -21.61 79.58 -31.83
C ASN A 5 -20.16 80.10 -31.66
N SER A 6 -19.63 80.50 -32.80
CA SER A 6 -18.58 81.48 -33.07
C SER A 6 -18.90 82.90 -32.56
N LYS A 7 -17.87 83.73 -32.34
CA LYS A 7 -17.71 85.13 -32.85
C LYS A 7 -16.40 85.71 -32.29
N LEU A 8 -15.33 85.97 -33.07
CA LEU A 8 -15.05 87.02 -34.06
C LEU A 8 -14.87 88.45 -33.49
N ASN A 9 -13.60 88.91 -33.58
CA ASN A 9 -13.05 90.25 -33.89
C ASN A 9 -13.55 91.52 -33.18
N VAL A 10 -12.60 92.40 -32.81
CA VAL A 10 -12.41 93.75 -33.40
C VAL A 10 -11.12 94.41 -32.85
N LEU A 11 -10.40 95.10 -33.76
CA LEU A 11 -9.23 95.98 -33.57
C LEU A 11 -9.56 97.19 -32.66
N THR A 12 -8.67 98.02 -32.11
CA THR A 12 -7.59 98.83 -32.73
C THR A 12 -6.99 99.79 -31.66
N LEU A 13 -5.77 100.30 -31.92
CA LEU A 13 -5.17 101.59 -31.48
C LEU A 13 -4.82 101.75 -29.98
N SER A 14 -3.72 102.37 -29.54
CA SER A 14 -2.63 103.11 -30.19
C SER A 14 -1.51 103.43 -29.17
N CYS A 15 -0.30 103.58 -29.68
CA CYS A 15 0.77 104.51 -29.25
C CYS A 15 1.35 104.46 -27.82
N GLY A 16 2.67 104.28 -27.75
CA GLY A 16 3.48 104.59 -26.58
C GLY A 16 4.93 104.12 -26.71
N THR A 17 5.71 104.88 -27.47
CA THR A 17 7.18 104.82 -27.67
C THR A 17 8.04 104.63 -26.42
N LEU A 18 9.17 103.92 -26.56
CA LEU A 18 10.55 104.19 -26.04
C LEU A 18 11.27 102.83 -25.83
N LEU A 19 12.14 102.40 -26.74
CA LEU A 19 13.59 102.65 -26.84
C LEU A 19 14.45 101.46 -26.32
N PHE A 20 15.40 101.09 -27.19
CA PHE A 20 16.68 100.41 -26.97
C PHE A 20 16.77 98.91 -26.64
N SER A 21 17.29 98.22 -27.65
CA SER A 21 18.20 97.08 -27.65
C SER A 21 19.02 96.82 -26.38
N THR A 22 19.15 95.54 -26.00
CA THR A 22 20.45 94.85 -26.02
C THR A 22 20.26 93.33 -26.05
N PHE A 23 20.99 92.72 -26.97
CA PHE A 23 21.25 91.30 -27.13
C PHE A 23 22.20 90.76 -26.03
N LEU A 24 22.09 89.46 -25.75
CA LEU A 24 22.93 88.61 -24.89
C LEU A 24 22.88 88.86 -23.37
N HIS A 25 23.01 87.75 -22.61
CA HIS A 25 23.05 87.59 -21.13
C HIS A 25 21.75 87.09 -20.45
N ALA A 26 21.21 85.94 -20.88
CA ALA A 26 20.16 85.23 -20.13
C ALA A 26 20.43 83.72 -19.92
N GLU A 27 21.68 83.25 -19.93
CA GLU A 27 22.01 81.82 -19.73
C GLU A 27 22.70 81.46 -18.40
N ILE A 28 22.90 82.41 -17.47
CA ILE A 28 23.71 82.12 -16.26
C ILE A 28 22.90 82.18 -14.94
N LEU A 29 21.63 82.61 -14.94
CA LEU A 29 20.85 82.78 -13.68
C LEU A 29 19.84 81.66 -13.34
N TYR A 30 19.70 80.59 -14.13
CA TYR A 30 18.74 79.51 -13.85
C TYR A 30 19.37 78.22 -13.28
N ARG A 31 20.70 78.15 -13.17
CA ARG A 31 21.41 76.96 -12.65
C ARG A 31 21.44 76.88 -11.11
N ASP A 32 21.36 78.03 -10.43
CA ASP A 32 21.54 78.12 -8.97
C ASP A 32 20.26 77.89 -8.13
N THR A 33 19.06 77.79 -8.72
CA THR A 33 17.81 77.69 -7.94
C THR A 33 17.34 76.25 -7.69
N VAL A 34 17.76 75.28 -8.51
CA VAL A 34 17.30 73.88 -8.40
C VAL A 34 18.06 73.09 -7.34
N ASP A 35 19.35 73.34 -7.13
CA ASP A 35 20.13 72.64 -6.11
C ASP A 35 19.63 72.91 -4.68
N PRO A 36 19.31 74.15 -4.27
CA PRO A 36 18.68 74.42 -2.97
C PRO A 36 17.29 73.79 -2.82
N GLN A 37 16.46 73.82 -3.87
CA GLN A 37 15.14 73.20 -3.85
C GLN A 37 15.21 71.68 -3.79
N ARG A 38 16.18 71.07 -4.49
CA ARG A 38 16.49 69.64 -4.42
C ARG A 38 16.89 69.26 -2.99
N GLU A 39 17.85 69.95 -2.40
CA GLU A 39 18.37 69.65 -1.06
C GLU A 39 17.30 69.80 0.03
N GLU A 40 16.49 70.85 -0.03
CA GLU A 40 15.31 71.02 0.83
C GLU A 40 14.34 69.85 0.67
N THR A 41 14.08 69.43 -0.57
CA THR A 41 13.14 68.33 -0.86
C THR A 41 13.67 66.98 -0.39
N VAL A 42 14.97 66.72 -0.54
CA VAL A 42 15.61 65.52 0.03
C VAL A 42 15.50 65.51 1.56
N SER A 43 15.70 66.67 2.21
CA SER A 43 15.50 66.80 3.66
C SER A 43 14.06 66.52 4.08
N LEU A 44 13.07 67.00 3.33
CA LEU A 44 11.64 66.73 3.60
C LEU A 44 11.30 65.23 3.50
N ILE A 45 11.85 64.54 2.51
CA ILE A 45 11.67 63.08 2.36
C ILE A 45 12.26 62.35 3.56
N LYS A 46 13.48 62.73 3.98
CA LYS A 46 14.15 62.15 5.17
C LYS A 46 13.39 62.42 6.48
N GLN A 47 12.56 63.47 6.53
CA GLN A 47 11.67 63.78 7.65
C GLN A 47 10.30 63.08 7.58
N GLY A 48 10.10 62.17 6.61
CA GLY A 48 8.90 61.35 6.48
C GLY A 48 7.84 61.88 5.52
N GLN A 49 8.04 63.05 4.89
CA GLN A 49 7.11 63.59 3.88
C GLN A 49 7.39 63.02 2.48
N VAL A 50 7.39 61.70 2.38
CA VAL A 50 7.86 60.96 1.20
C VAL A 50 7.05 61.28 -0.06
N ASP A 51 5.72 61.24 0.00
CA ASP A 51 4.88 61.43 -1.20
C ASP A 51 4.96 62.84 -1.79
N ALA A 52 4.83 63.84 -0.93
CA ALA A 52 4.93 65.25 -1.32
C ALA A 52 6.35 65.57 -1.84
N GLY A 53 7.39 65.05 -1.17
CA GLY A 53 8.77 65.23 -1.59
C GLY A 53 9.08 64.57 -2.94
N LEU A 54 8.67 63.31 -3.14
CA LEU A 54 8.86 62.63 -4.42
C LEU A 54 8.07 63.29 -5.56
N GLN A 55 6.87 63.83 -5.28
CA GLN A 55 6.11 64.60 -6.27
C GLN A 55 6.84 65.89 -6.66
N LYS A 56 7.41 66.61 -5.69
CA LYS A 56 8.22 67.82 -5.92
C LYS A 56 9.49 67.49 -6.72
N LEU A 57 10.18 66.39 -6.43
CA LEU A 57 11.32 65.92 -7.24
C LEU A 57 10.90 65.57 -8.69
N ARG A 58 9.75 64.93 -8.91
CA ARG A 58 9.22 64.66 -10.26
C ARG A 58 8.93 65.96 -11.02
N GLN A 59 8.37 66.97 -10.36
CA GLN A 59 8.14 68.29 -10.97
C GLN A 59 9.45 68.97 -11.38
N LEU A 60 10.46 68.94 -10.50
CA LEU A 60 11.79 69.46 -10.81
C LEU A 60 12.44 68.71 -11.98
N LEU A 61 12.25 67.39 -12.08
CA LEU A 61 12.77 66.57 -13.18
C LEU A 61 12.10 66.86 -14.53
N ILE A 62 10.86 67.33 -14.54
CA ILE A 62 10.21 67.80 -15.78
C ILE A 62 10.87 69.11 -16.25
N LEU A 63 11.25 69.99 -15.32
CA LEU A 63 11.86 71.29 -15.63
C LEU A 63 13.36 71.18 -15.97
N GLN A 64 14.08 70.25 -15.32
CA GLN A 64 15.50 70.01 -15.54
C GLN A 64 15.80 68.52 -15.76
N PRO A 65 15.38 67.93 -16.90
CA PRO A 65 15.48 66.49 -17.16
C PRO A 65 16.91 65.96 -17.28
N ASN A 66 17.92 66.82 -17.43
CA ASN A 66 19.33 66.45 -17.58
C ASN A 66 20.19 66.77 -16.34
N ASN A 67 19.59 67.23 -15.23
CA ASN A 67 20.33 67.53 -14.01
C ASN A 67 20.71 66.23 -13.28
N GLN A 68 22.00 65.88 -13.30
CA GLN A 68 22.49 64.58 -12.83
C GLN A 68 22.28 64.35 -11.33
N LYS A 69 22.50 65.38 -10.51
CA LYS A 69 22.30 65.33 -9.06
C LYS A 69 20.82 65.16 -8.70
N LEU A 70 19.94 65.85 -9.43
CA LEU A 70 18.49 65.75 -9.24
C LEU A 70 17.97 64.34 -9.62
N ILE A 71 18.43 63.78 -10.74
CA ILE A 71 18.08 62.40 -11.13
C ILE A 71 18.60 61.41 -10.09
N ALA A 72 19.85 61.57 -9.63
CA ALA A 72 20.47 60.72 -8.63
C ALA A 72 19.66 60.70 -7.32
N ASP A 73 19.39 61.87 -6.73
CA ASP A 73 18.62 61.96 -5.49
C ASP A 73 17.19 61.44 -5.64
N PHE A 74 16.55 61.70 -6.78
CA PHE A 74 15.24 61.14 -7.06
C PHE A 74 15.26 59.61 -7.06
N VAL A 75 16.20 58.99 -7.80
CA VAL A 75 16.32 57.53 -7.87
C VAL A 75 16.61 56.94 -6.49
N VAL A 76 17.55 57.50 -5.73
CA VAL A 76 17.87 57.01 -4.38
C VAL A 76 16.67 57.13 -3.45
N MET A 77 16.06 58.31 -3.34
CA MET A 77 14.95 58.54 -2.42
C MET A 77 13.71 57.71 -2.78
N SER A 78 13.41 57.57 -4.07
CA SER A 78 12.27 56.77 -4.52
C SER A 78 12.51 55.27 -4.36
N TYR A 79 13.73 54.78 -4.57
CA TYR A 79 14.11 53.40 -4.33
C TYR A 79 14.07 53.06 -2.83
N GLU A 80 14.73 53.84 -1.98
CA GLU A 80 14.78 53.62 -0.52
C GLU A 80 13.38 53.71 0.11
N SER A 81 12.50 54.53 -0.47
CA SER A 81 11.11 54.64 -0.05
C SER A 81 10.17 53.62 -0.69
N GLN A 82 10.68 52.68 -1.51
CA GLN A 82 9.92 51.66 -2.24
C GLN A 82 8.79 52.24 -3.14
N LYS A 83 9.03 53.43 -3.73
CA LYS A 83 8.06 54.20 -4.52
C LYS A 83 8.52 54.54 -5.94
N PHE A 84 9.58 53.89 -6.41
CA PHE A 84 9.98 53.96 -7.81
C PHE A 84 9.03 53.11 -8.67
N THR A 85 8.49 53.67 -9.74
CA THR A 85 7.47 53.01 -10.58
C THR A 85 7.86 52.99 -12.06
N ASP A 86 7.16 52.21 -12.89
CA ASP A 86 7.40 52.15 -14.35
C ASP A 86 7.32 53.53 -15.02
N GLN A 87 6.49 54.46 -14.51
CA GLN A 87 6.35 55.81 -15.04
C GLN A 87 7.60 56.68 -14.82
N ASP A 88 8.42 56.32 -13.84
CA ASP A 88 9.62 57.05 -13.45
C ASP A 88 10.85 56.67 -14.29
N ILE A 89 10.79 55.54 -15.02
CA ILE A 89 11.86 55.06 -15.90
C ILE A 89 12.24 56.10 -16.96
N LYS A 90 11.28 56.90 -17.42
CA LYS A 90 11.53 57.97 -18.41
C LYS A 90 12.60 58.97 -17.95
N TYR A 91 12.71 59.24 -16.65
CA TYR A 91 13.68 60.19 -16.10
C TYR A 91 15.12 59.65 -16.18
N LEU A 92 15.30 58.32 -16.26
CA LEU A 92 16.62 57.71 -16.41
C LEU A 92 17.25 58.05 -17.77
N SER A 93 16.44 58.43 -18.78
CA SER A 93 16.97 58.83 -20.11
C SER A 93 17.89 60.05 -20.06
N GLY A 94 17.75 60.90 -19.05
CA GLY A 94 18.60 62.08 -18.83
C GLY A 94 19.95 61.78 -18.18
N ILE A 95 20.22 60.52 -17.79
CA ILE A 95 21.48 60.13 -17.14
C ILE A 95 22.63 60.20 -18.16
N GLN A 96 23.67 60.96 -17.79
CA GLN A 96 24.94 61.02 -18.50
C GLN A 96 25.99 60.22 -17.69
N SER A 97 26.34 59.01 -18.15
CA SER A 97 27.09 58.02 -17.37
C SER A 97 28.47 58.48 -16.85
N ASN A 98 29.08 59.50 -17.45
CA ASN A 98 30.35 60.10 -17.02
C ASN A 98 30.19 61.20 -15.96
N GLN A 99 28.99 61.78 -15.82
CA GLN A 99 28.68 62.87 -14.88
C GLN A 99 27.69 62.44 -13.79
N PHE A 100 27.10 61.24 -13.90
CA PHE A 100 26.12 60.74 -12.96
C PHE A 100 26.78 60.36 -11.62
N PRO A 101 26.27 60.85 -10.49
CA PRO A 101 26.86 60.58 -9.18
C PRO A 101 26.97 59.09 -8.84
N GLU A 102 28.13 58.70 -8.30
CA GLU A 102 28.44 57.30 -7.99
C GLU A 102 27.43 56.66 -7.01
N TYR A 103 27.03 57.41 -5.98
CA TYR A 103 26.12 56.94 -4.93
C TYR A 103 24.74 56.48 -5.46
N ALA A 104 24.33 56.90 -6.66
CA ALA A 104 23.03 56.58 -7.22
C ALA A 104 23.07 55.49 -8.31
N LYS A 105 24.23 55.14 -8.87
CA LYS A 105 24.32 54.22 -10.02
C LYS A 105 23.74 52.83 -9.71
N VAL A 106 24.07 52.28 -8.54
CA VAL A 106 23.53 50.97 -8.12
C VAL A 106 22.03 51.03 -7.86
N ASN A 107 21.52 52.14 -7.33
CA ASN A 107 20.08 52.30 -7.07
C ASN A 107 19.26 52.37 -8.37
N VAL A 108 19.85 52.85 -9.48
CA VAL A 108 19.24 52.72 -10.82
C VAL A 108 19.04 51.24 -11.18
N LEU A 109 20.07 50.41 -10.96
CA LEU A 109 19.99 48.98 -11.26
C LEU A 109 18.97 48.27 -10.37
N LYS A 110 19.01 48.52 -9.06
CA LYS A 110 18.10 47.92 -8.07
C LYS A 110 16.64 48.30 -8.37
N ALA A 111 16.36 49.58 -8.62
CA ALA A 111 15.01 50.04 -8.94
C ALA A 111 14.46 49.38 -10.22
N LEU A 112 15.29 49.23 -11.26
CA LEU A 112 14.89 48.54 -12.49
C LEU A 112 14.74 47.02 -12.30
N ARG A 113 15.60 46.40 -11.49
CA ARG A 113 15.53 44.98 -11.13
C ARG A 113 14.23 44.66 -10.39
N ASP A 114 13.84 45.49 -9.42
CA ASP A 114 12.62 45.29 -8.64
C ASP A 114 11.35 45.42 -9.50
N LEU A 115 11.38 46.26 -10.54
CA LEU A 115 10.35 46.33 -11.59
C LEU A 115 10.45 45.21 -12.65
N ARG A 116 11.36 44.23 -12.47
CA ARG A 116 11.66 43.13 -13.42
C ARG A 116 12.09 43.59 -14.81
N LYS A 117 12.65 44.80 -14.95
CA LYS A 117 13.21 45.34 -16.19
C LYS A 117 14.67 44.93 -16.34
N PHE A 118 14.95 43.62 -16.25
CA PHE A 118 16.31 43.08 -16.17
C PHE A 118 17.20 43.48 -17.36
N GLU A 119 16.67 43.48 -18.58
CA GLU A 119 17.44 43.86 -19.77
C GLU A 119 17.81 45.35 -19.78
N LEU A 120 16.91 46.21 -19.32
CA LEU A 120 17.17 47.64 -19.22
C LEU A 120 18.18 47.93 -18.10
N ALA A 121 18.07 47.24 -16.97
CA ALA A 121 19.07 47.29 -15.91
C ALA A 121 20.44 46.81 -16.43
N GLU A 122 20.48 45.73 -17.21
CA GLU A 122 21.72 45.19 -17.81
C GLU A 122 22.37 46.23 -18.74
N GLN A 123 21.58 46.92 -19.56
CA GLN A 123 22.07 48.01 -20.43
C GLN A 123 22.68 49.15 -19.62
N TRP A 124 22.04 49.57 -18.52
CA TRP A 124 22.59 50.59 -17.63
C TRP A 124 23.87 50.14 -16.92
N ALA A 125 23.92 48.90 -16.44
CA ALA A 125 25.11 48.33 -15.82
C ALA A 125 26.30 48.32 -16.81
N LYS A 126 26.05 47.95 -18.07
CA LYS A 126 27.06 48.03 -19.15
C LYS A 126 27.52 49.46 -19.45
N LYS A 127 26.61 50.44 -19.43
CA LYS A 127 26.96 51.86 -19.62
C LYS A 127 27.81 52.40 -18.47
N PHE A 128 27.51 52.04 -17.23
CA PHE A 128 28.33 52.44 -16.07
C PHE A 128 29.70 51.72 -16.08
N ALA A 129 29.75 50.45 -16.50
CA ALA A 129 31.01 49.71 -16.65
C ALA A 129 31.98 50.31 -17.69
N GLN A 130 31.49 51.15 -18.62
CA GLN A 130 32.34 51.84 -19.59
C GLN A 130 33.13 53.00 -18.97
N THR A 131 32.60 53.60 -17.90
CA THR A 131 33.21 54.77 -17.23
C THR A 131 33.82 54.44 -15.87
N ASP A 132 33.55 53.25 -15.34
CA ASP A 132 34.13 52.71 -14.11
C ASP A 132 34.53 51.24 -14.30
N GLN A 133 35.82 50.94 -14.10
CA GLN A 133 36.40 49.61 -14.32
C GLN A 133 36.24 48.65 -13.11
N ASN A 134 35.46 49.02 -12.10
CA ASN A 134 35.22 48.17 -10.94
C ASN A 134 34.52 46.85 -11.34
N GLN A 135 35.02 45.72 -10.82
CA GLN A 135 34.49 44.38 -11.09
C GLN A 135 33.04 44.18 -10.62
N MET A 136 32.53 45.03 -9.71
CA MET A 136 31.12 45.02 -9.29
C MET A 136 30.14 45.12 -10.46
N TRP A 137 30.49 45.82 -11.55
CA TRP A 137 29.62 45.93 -12.71
C TRP A 137 29.44 44.60 -13.43
N VAL A 138 30.50 43.79 -13.49
CA VAL A 138 30.44 42.44 -14.07
C VAL A 138 29.55 41.53 -13.22
N VAL A 139 29.63 41.64 -11.88
CA VAL A 139 28.72 40.93 -10.95
C VAL A 139 27.27 41.33 -11.21
N TRP A 140 26.96 42.64 -11.26
CA TRP A 140 25.60 43.12 -11.54
C TRP A 140 25.08 42.67 -12.90
N ILE A 141 25.89 42.74 -13.97
CA ILE A 141 25.51 42.25 -15.30
C ILE A 141 25.19 40.76 -15.24
N GLY A 142 26.03 39.95 -14.57
CA GLY A 142 25.81 38.52 -14.42
C GLY A 142 24.55 38.18 -13.62
N VAL A 143 24.30 38.86 -12.49
CA VAL A 143 23.08 38.73 -11.69
C VAL A 143 21.84 39.02 -12.54
N LEU A 144 21.81 40.15 -13.25
CA LEU A 144 20.68 40.56 -14.07
C LEU A 144 20.43 39.61 -15.24
N GLN A 145 21.50 39.11 -15.88
CA GLN A 145 21.38 38.08 -16.92
C GLN A 145 20.83 36.77 -16.37
N ALA A 146 21.27 36.37 -15.17
CA ALA A 146 20.80 35.15 -14.52
C ALA A 146 19.30 35.26 -14.13
N GLU A 147 18.88 36.39 -13.57
CA GLU A 147 17.46 36.67 -13.26
C GLU A 147 16.59 36.81 -14.51
N ALA A 148 17.15 37.27 -15.63
CA ALA A 148 16.50 37.29 -16.94
C ALA A 148 16.40 35.90 -17.61
N GLY A 149 16.91 34.83 -16.98
CA GLY A 149 16.93 33.48 -17.54
C GLY A 149 17.99 33.25 -18.64
N LYS A 150 18.92 34.19 -18.84
CA LYS A 150 19.99 34.11 -19.85
C LYS A 150 21.17 33.28 -19.31
N THR A 151 20.93 32.03 -18.92
CA THR A 151 21.87 31.18 -18.17
C THR A 151 23.24 31.07 -18.82
N VAL A 152 23.32 30.78 -20.13
CA VAL A 152 24.59 30.61 -20.85
C VAL A 152 25.39 31.92 -20.89
N GLN A 153 24.69 33.04 -21.10
CA GLN A 153 25.32 34.35 -21.15
C GLN A 153 25.82 34.79 -19.77
N ALA A 154 25.03 34.59 -18.72
CA ALA A 154 25.40 34.88 -17.34
C ALA A 154 26.66 34.11 -16.92
N LYS A 155 26.72 32.80 -17.21
CA LYS A 155 27.92 31.98 -16.94
C LYS A 155 29.15 32.53 -17.65
N LYS A 156 29.01 32.92 -18.92
CA LYS A 156 30.11 33.52 -19.68
C LYS A 156 30.58 34.86 -19.10
N THR A 157 29.65 35.71 -18.66
CA THR A 157 29.95 37.01 -18.06
C THR A 157 30.68 36.87 -16.72
N LEU A 158 30.30 35.88 -15.91
CA LEU A 158 30.87 35.67 -14.57
C LEU A 158 32.17 34.85 -14.57
N ALA A 159 32.42 34.03 -15.59
CA ALA A 159 33.60 33.17 -15.70
C ALA A 159 34.99 33.85 -15.50
N PRO A 160 35.25 35.08 -15.98
CA PRO A 160 36.56 35.72 -15.81
C PRO A 160 36.77 36.37 -14.44
N LEU A 161 35.77 36.35 -13.55
CA LEU A 161 35.88 36.97 -12.23
C LEU A 161 36.77 36.14 -11.30
N ASP A 162 37.77 36.80 -10.69
CA ASP A 162 38.49 36.26 -9.54
C ASP A 162 37.83 36.78 -8.26
N ILE A 163 37.15 35.88 -7.55
CA ILE A 163 36.40 36.19 -6.33
C ILE A 163 37.27 36.79 -5.22
N ASN A 164 38.58 36.57 -5.23
CA ASN A 164 39.48 37.12 -4.21
C ASN A 164 39.55 38.65 -4.23
N TYR A 165 39.28 39.27 -5.39
CA TYR A 165 39.33 40.73 -5.58
C TYR A 165 37.95 41.40 -5.54
N ILE A 166 36.88 40.64 -5.29
CA ILE A 166 35.52 41.17 -5.16
C ILE A 166 35.25 41.59 -3.71
N ASP A 167 34.57 42.72 -3.55
CA ASP A 167 34.12 43.25 -2.27
C ASP A 167 33.05 42.32 -1.62
N PRO A 168 33.06 42.12 -0.29
CA PRO A 168 32.11 41.25 0.41
C PRO A 168 30.63 41.43 0.02
N ASP A 169 30.14 42.65 -0.20
CA ASP A 169 28.72 42.87 -0.54
C ASP A 169 28.37 42.38 -1.96
N TYR A 170 29.34 42.37 -2.87
CA TYR A 170 29.18 41.81 -4.22
C TYR A 170 29.48 40.31 -4.26
N LEU A 171 30.28 39.77 -3.32
CA LEU A 171 30.46 38.33 -3.15
C LEU A 171 29.16 37.64 -2.76
N ALA A 172 28.35 38.24 -1.88
CA ALA A 172 27.02 37.73 -1.55
C ALA A 172 26.09 37.70 -2.78
N GLN A 173 26.10 38.76 -3.59
CA GLN A 173 25.32 38.81 -4.84
C GLN A 173 25.81 37.81 -5.89
N LEU A 174 27.12 37.59 -5.95
CA LEU A 174 27.74 36.60 -6.83
C LEU A 174 27.35 35.17 -6.41
N ALA A 175 27.34 34.88 -5.12
CA ALA A 175 26.86 33.61 -4.59
C ALA A 175 25.39 33.36 -4.93
N TYR A 176 24.54 34.39 -4.79
CA TYR A 176 23.15 34.36 -5.24
C TYR A 176 23.04 34.02 -6.73
N ALA A 177 23.83 34.70 -7.58
CA ALA A 177 23.86 34.44 -9.03
C ALA A 177 24.28 33.00 -9.35
N TYR A 178 25.34 32.49 -8.72
CA TYR A 178 25.78 31.11 -8.94
C TYR A 178 24.72 30.09 -8.51
N ARG A 179 23.98 30.36 -7.42
CA ARG A 179 22.88 29.49 -6.98
C ARG A 179 21.77 29.40 -8.02
N ILE A 180 21.31 30.52 -8.58
CA ILE A 180 20.28 30.52 -9.63
C ILE A 180 20.79 29.96 -10.98
N LEU A 181 22.11 29.92 -11.19
CA LEU A 181 22.75 29.34 -12.37
C LEU A 181 23.06 27.82 -12.22
N ASN A 182 22.65 27.21 -11.12
CA ASN A 182 22.94 25.82 -10.76
C ASN A 182 24.45 25.54 -10.73
N MET A 183 25.21 26.42 -10.05
CA MET A 183 26.66 26.33 -9.83
C MET A 183 26.93 26.28 -8.32
N PRO A 184 26.64 25.13 -7.67
CA PRO A 184 26.61 25.03 -6.20
C PRO A 184 27.99 25.21 -5.56
N VAL A 185 29.05 24.70 -6.19
CA VAL A 185 30.43 24.81 -5.67
C VAL A 185 30.90 26.26 -5.68
N GLU A 186 30.68 26.95 -6.80
CA GLU A 186 31.04 28.36 -6.97
C GLU A 186 30.22 29.26 -6.04
N ALA A 187 28.93 28.94 -5.85
CA ALA A 187 28.07 29.64 -4.89
C ALA A 187 28.61 29.53 -3.47
N LEU A 188 29.02 28.32 -3.05
CA LEU A 188 29.57 28.09 -1.71
C LEU A 188 30.91 28.79 -1.51
N ASN A 189 31.80 28.74 -2.50
CA ASN A 189 33.10 29.42 -2.44
C ASN A 189 32.92 30.94 -2.31
N ALA A 190 32.06 31.54 -3.15
CA ALA A 190 31.79 32.97 -3.10
C ALA A 190 31.12 33.39 -1.77
N ALA A 191 30.14 32.62 -1.28
CA ALA A 191 29.45 32.92 -0.03
C ALA A 191 30.34 32.75 1.20
N SER A 192 31.19 31.71 1.22
CA SER A 192 32.17 31.48 2.29
C SER A 192 33.14 32.66 2.40
N LEU A 193 33.65 33.13 1.26
CA LEU A 193 34.55 34.28 1.21
C LEU A 193 33.83 35.58 1.59
N ALA A 194 32.54 35.74 1.25
CA ALA A 194 31.74 36.89 1.67
C ALA A 194 31.65 36.99 3.20
N VAL A 195 31.37 35.86 3.87
CA VAL A 195 31.32 35.78 5.34
C VAL A 195 32.68 36.02 5.98
N GLU A 196 33.76 35.48 5.40
CA GLU A 196 35.13 35.68 5.90
C GLU A 196 35.53 37.16 5.87
N LYS A 197 35.21 37.87 4.77
CA LYS A 197 35.55 39.28 4.60
C LYS A 197 34.62 40.24 5.36
N ASN A 198 33.36 39.87 5.57
CA ASN A 198 32.39 40.70 6.33
C ASN A 198 31.43 39.83 7.16
N PRO A 199 31.83 39.43 8.38
CA PRO A 199 31.04 38.55 9.23
C PRO A 199 29.70 39.17 9.69
N ASP A 200 29.59 40.49 9.76
CA ASP A 200 28.39 41.16 10.27
C ASP A 200 27.34 41.42 9.17
N SER A 201 27.66 41.12 7.90
CA SER A 201 26.73 41.32 6.77
C SER A 201 25.62 40.27 6.77
N SER A 202 24.39 40.70 7.05
CA SER A 202 23.19 39.84 6.98
C SER A 202 23.05 39.13 5.63
N SER A 203 23.38 39.80 4.53
CA SER A 203 23.31 39.22 3.18
C SER A 203 24.37 38.14 2.96
N ALA A 204 25.61 38.36 3.41
CA ALA A 204 26.67 37.35 3.31
C ALA A 204 26.32 36.11 4.14
N GLN A 205 25.83 36.33 5.36
CA GLN A 205 25.38 35.28 6.29
C GLN A 205 24.26 34.43 5.69
N GLU A 206 23.23 35.08 5.11
CA GLU A 206 22.10 34.40 4.48
C GLU A 206 22.54 33.59 3.25
N GLN A 207 23.33 34.18 2.36
CA GLN A 207 23.77 33.49 1.14
C GLN A 207 24.69 32.30 1.45
N TYR A 208 25.47 32.34 2.51
CA TYR A 208 26.26 31.18 2.93
C TYR A 208 25.37 30.05 3.43
N ALA A 209 24.36 30.34 4.25
CA ALA A 209 23.38 29.33 4.67
C ALA A 209 22.64 28.71 3.47
N LEU A 210 22.20 29.53 2.52
CA LEU A 210 21.55 29.05 1.30
C LEU A 210 22.49 28.26 0.39
N ALA A 211 23.77 28.65 0.27
CA ALA A 211 24.76 27.92 -0.51
C ALA A 211 25.06 26.54 0.11
N LEU A 212 25.14 26.43 1.45
CA LEU A 212 25.23 25.14 2.13
C LEU A 212 24.04 24.24 1.80
N MET A 213 22.81 24.77 1.82
CA MET A 213 21.61 24.01 1.48
C MET A 213 21.61 23.50 0.03
N VAL A 214 22.04 24.31 -0.96
CA VAL A 214 22.09 23.88 -2.37
C VAL A 214 23.21 22.86 -2.63
N ASN A 215 24.22 22.80 -1.76
CA ASN A 215 25.23 21.73 -1.75
C ASN A 215 24.81 20.49 -0.94
N ALA A 216 23.55 20.42 -0.49
CA ALA A 216 23.01 19.35 0.36
C ALA A 216 23.71 19.17 1.72
N ASP A 217 24.47 20.16 2.20
CA ASP A 217 25.06 20.16 3.55
C ASP A 217 24.08 20.77 4.57
N TYR A 218 22.90 20.14 4.68
CA TYR A 218 21.78 20.67 5.45
C TYR A 218 22.04 20.72 6.95
N ALA A 219 22.77 19.73 7.48
CA ALA A 219 23.12 19.69 8.90
C ALA A 219 24.05 20.86 9.28
N LYS A 220 25.03 21.17 8.43
CA LYS A 220 25.89 22.34 8.62
C LYS A 220 25.11 23.64 8.44
N ALA A 221 24.21 23.72 7.46
CA ALA A 221 23.35 24.88 7.25
C ALA A 221 22.46 25.15 8.48
N GLU A 222 21.77 24.13 9.01
CA GLU A 222 20.91 24.25 10.19
C GLU A 222 21.72 24.72 11.40
N LYS A 223 22.87 24.06 11.68
CA LYS A 223 23.75 24.43 12.80
C LYS A 223 24.29 25.85 12.65
N TYR A 224 24.60 26.28 11.42
CA TYR A 224 25.06 27.63 11.14
C TYR A 224 23.97 28.66 11.44
N ILE A 225 22.75 28.43 10.98
CA ILE A 225 21.60 29.32 11.23
C ILE A 225 21.29 29.41 12.73
N GLN A 226 21.31 28.29 13.46
CA GLN A 226 21.03 28.25 14.90
C GLN A 226 22.05 29.05 15.73
N ASN A 227 23.33 29.02 15.32
CA ASN A 227 24.40 29.70 16.05
C ASN A 227 24.60 31.16 15.62
N ASN A 228 23.92 31.61 14.56
CA ASN A 228 24.07 32.96 14.04
C ASN A 228 22.92 33.88 14.50
N GLN A 229 23.25 34.89 15.33
CA GLN A 229 22.25 35.82 15.88
C GLN A 229 21.43 36.57 14.81
N ILE A 230 22.02 36.87 13.65
CA ILE A 230 21.34 37.54 12.54
C ILE A 230 20.33 36.58 11.88
N LEU A 231 20.75 35.35 11.60
CA LEU A 231 19.91 34.37 10.90
C LEU A 231 18.82 33.76 11.80
N THR A 232 19.02 33.71 13.12
CA THR A 232 17.97 33.25 14.06
C THR A 232 16.70 34.12 14.02
N GLN A 233 16.80 35.37 13.55
CA GLN A 233 15.66 36.28 13.36
C GLN A 233 14.90 36.01 12.05
N GLN A 234 15.36 35.07 11.21
CA GLN A 234 14.72 34.68 9.95
C GLN A 234 13.98 33.34 10.09
N PRO A 235 12.73 33.32 10.58
CA PRO A 235 12.01 32.07 10.91
C PRO A 235 11.79 31.16 9.69
N GLN A 236 11.54 31.72 8.51
CA GLN A 236 11.34 30.94 7.28
C GLN A 236 12.62 30.21 6.85
N LEU A 237 13.78 30.89 6.85
CA LEU A 237 15.07 30.28 6.53
C LEU A 237 15.40 29.15 7.50
N ARG A 238 15.21 29.40 8.80
CA ARG A 238 15.42 28.40 9.86
C ARG A 238 14.56 27.16 9.64
N THR A 239 13.26 27.33 9.37
CA THR A 239 12.37 26.19 9.15
C THR A 239 12.67 25.46 7.84
N ASN A 240 13.02 26.16 6.76
CA ASN A 240 13.39 25.52 5.49
C ASN A 240 14.68 24.70 5.62
N ALA A 241 15.68 25.22 6.33
CA ALA A 241 16.89 24.47 6.66
C ALA A 241 16.55 23.22 7.49
N LYS A 242 15.66 23.34 8.48
CA LYS A 242 15.23 22.20 9.29
C LYS A 242 14.52 21.12 8.49
N ILE A 243 13.57 21.49 7.62
CA ILE A 243 12.88 20.54 6.75
C ILE A 243 13.86 19.83 5.80
N SER A 244 14.85 20.57 5.29
CA SER A 244 15.86 19.99 4.40
C SER A 244 16.79 19.03 5.14
N GLU A 245 17.13 19.33 6.40
CA GLU A 245 17.87 18.41 7.28
C GLU A 245 17.08 17.13 7.57
N PHE A 246 15.78 17.24 7.85
CA PHE A 246 14.90 16.08 7.95
C PHE A 246 14.89 15.26 6.66
N THR A 247 14.75 15.91 5.51
CA THR A 247 14.75 15.25 4.18
C THR A 247 15.99 14.38 4.01
N GLN A 248 17.17 14.92 4.29
CA GLN A 248 18.43 14.18 4.19
C GLN A 248 18.51 13.01 5.16
N ARG A 249 18.08 13.21 6.42
CA ARG A 249 18.06 12.13 7.41
C ARG A 249 17.07 11.04 7.04
N ILE A 250 15.90 11.38 6.48
CA ILE A 250 14.94 10.41 5.95
C ILE A 250 15.61 9.61 4.83
N GLN A 251 16.19 10.26 3.83
CA GLN A 251 16.84 9.58 2.71
C GLN A 251 17.97 8.65 3.18
N ASN A 252 18.83 9.12 4.08
CA ASN A 252 19.91 8.32 4.67
C ASN A 252 19.36 7.11 5.44
N ALA A 253 18.31 7.33 6.25
CA ALA A 253 17.67 6.26 7.02
C ALA A 253 16.98 5.25 6.10
N VAL A 254 16.35 5.72 5.00
CA VAL A 254 15.71 4.88 3.99
C VAL A 254 16.73 3.99 3.29
N GLN A 255 17.84 4.57 2.83
CA GLN A 255 18.94 3.82 2.22
C GLN A 255 19.55 2.82 3.20
N TYR A 256 19.80 3.24 4.44
CA TYR A 256 20.33 2.36 5.47
C TYR A 256 19.42 1.18 5.74
N TYR A 257 18.11 1.42 5.96
CA TYR A 257 17.21 0.31 6.27
C TYR A 257 17.05 -0.62 5.07
N LYS A 258 16.95 -0.11 3.82
CA LYS A 258 16.86 -0.98 2.63
C LYS A 258 18.07 -1.91 2.52
N ALA A 259 19.27 -1.39 2.75
CA ALA A 259 20.49 -2.20 2.77
C ALA A 259 20.57 -3.15 3.99
N ALA A 260 20.01 -2.76 5.14
CA ALA A 260 20.03 -3.54 6.38
C ALA A 260 18.94 -4.61 6.45
N THR A 261 17.79 -4.43 5.79
CA THR A 261 16.72 -5.43 5.66
C THR A 261 17.18 -6.60 4.81
N TYR A 262 17.98 -6.36 3.76
CA TYR A 262 18.69 -7.43 3.04
C TYR A 262 19.61 -8.25 3.96
N ARG A 263 20.00 -7.67 5.10
CA ARG A 263 20.80 -8.33 6.14
C ARG A 263 19.96 -8.79 7.35
N ASP A 264 18.64 -8.88 7.20
CA ASP A 264 17.69 -9.34 8.22
C ASP A 264 17.86 -8.69 9.61
N ARG A 265 18.20 -7.39 9.63
CA ARG A 265 18.36 -6.66 10.91
C ARG A 265 17.02 -6.27 11.55
N GLY A 266 15.90 -6.74 11.01
CA GLY A 266 14.55 -6.48 11.50
C GLY A 266 14.31 -5.00 11.84
N ASN A 267 13.73 -4.75 13.01
CA ASN A 267 13.34 -3.42 13.45
C ASN A 267 14.53 -2.49 13.76
N ILE A 268 15.74 -3.05 13.98
CA ILE A 268 16.97 -2.27 14.17
C ILE A 268 17.27 -1.46 12.91
N ALA A 269 16.92 -1.98 11.72
CA ALA A 269 17.09 -1.27 10.45
C ALA A 269 16.34 0.08 10.44
N TYR A 270 15.19 0.16 11.12
CA TYR A 270 14.36 1.36 11.18
C TYR A 270 14.72 2.34 12.29
N LYS A 271 15.70 2.05 13.15
CA LYS A 271 16.04 2.92 14.31
C LYS A 271 16.26 4.37 13.91
N GLN A 272 17.01 4.60 12.84
CA GLN A 272 17.28 5.96 12.34
C GLN A 272 16.01 6.63 11.80
N LEU A 273 15.17 5.88 11.08
CA LEU A 273 13.91 6.42 10.53
C LEU A 273 12.92 6.78 11.66
N ASN A 274 12.80 5.93 12.68
CA ASN A 274 11.98 6.20 13.86
C ASN A 274 12.42 7.49 14.57
N GLN A 275 13.72 7.66 14.75
CA GLN A 275 14.26 8.86 15.39
C GLN A 275 13.90 10.13 14.60
N VAL A 276 13.98 10.08 13.27
CA VAL A 276 13.59 11.22 12.43
C VAL A 276 12.10 11.51 12.53
N ILE A 277 11.26 10.48 12.47
CA ILE A 277 9.80 10.61 12.63
C ILE A 277 9.45 11.24 13.99
N GLU A 278 10.08 10.79 15.07
CA GLU A 278 9.88 11.36 16.41
C GLU A 278 10.33 12.82 16.50
N ASP A 279 11.46 13.17 15.89
CA ASP A 279 11.96 14.54 15.87
C ASP A 279 11.04 15.46 15.03
N MET A 280 10.51 14.97 13.91
CA MET A 280 9.52 15.69 13.10
C MET A 280 8.23 15.93 13.89
N ALA A 281 7.71 14.92 14.59
CA ALA A 281 6.52 15.04 15.43
C ALA A 281 6.69 16.09 16.53
N LYS A 282 7.88 16.17 17.14
CA LYS A 282 8.22 17.21 18.14
C LYS A 282 8.32 18.60 17.53
N TYR A 283 8.78 18.71 16.29
CA TYR A 283 8.93 19.99 15.58
C TYR A 283 7.62 20.52 14.98
N GLU A 284 6.62 19.66 14.74
CA GLU A 284 5.33 20.03 14.13
C GLU A 284 4.64 21.25 14.80
N PRO A 285 4.60 21.39 16.15
CA PRO A 285 4.00 22.55 16.81
C PRO A 285 4.77 23.87 16.60
N GLU A 286 6.04 23.81 16.21
CA GLU A 286 6.90 24.97 16.00
C GLU A 286 6.80 25.55 14.57
N LEU A 287 6.00 24.92 13.69
CA LEU A 287 5.87 25.33 12.31
C LEU A 287 5.28 26.75 12.19
N PRO A 288 5.87 27.62 11.35
CA PRO A 288 5.32 28.95 11.11
C PRO A 288 3.94 28.84 10.44
N ASN A 289 3.11 29.89 10.59
CA ASN A 289 1.81 29.94 9.93
C ASN A 289 1.90 30.30 8.44
N ASP A 290 2.81 29.65 7.72
CA ASP A 290 3.01 29.77 6.29
C ASP A 290 2.50 28.48 5.59
N PRO A 291 1.47 28.57 4.72
CA PRO A 291 0.91 27.41 4.05
C PRO A 291 1.90 26.63 3.17
N ASN A 292 2.93 27.28 2.60
CA ASN A 292 3.89 26.60 1.75
C ASN A 292 4.88 25.78 2.58
N ILE A 293 5.37 26.36 3.68
CA ILE A 293 6.28 25.68 4.62
C ILE A 293 5.57 24.52 5.33
N LYS A 294 4.29 24.68 5.69
CA LYS A 294 3.49 23.58 6.23
C LYS A 294 3.37 22.42 5.23
N ARG A 295 3.07 22.71 3.96
CA ARG A 295 2.95 21.70 2.89
C ARG A 295 4.25 20.95 2.67
N GLN A 296 5.30 21.70 2.33
CA GLN A 296 6.65 21.55 2.87
C GLN A 296 6.96 20.31 3.72
N PHE A 297 6.80 20.55 5.02
CA PHE A 297 6.98 19.62 6.10
C PHE A 297 6.11 18.36 5.97
N TYR A 298 4.80 18.50 5.70
CA TYR A 298 3.90 17.35 5.65
C TYR A 298 4.17 16.41 4.48
N TYR A 299 4.74 16.90 3.37
CA TYR A 299 5.18 16.04 2.26
C TYR A 299 6.31 15.10 2.71
N GLU A 300 7.33 15.64 3.36
CA GLU A 300 8.44 14.85 3.91
C GLU A 300 7.97 13.93 5.04
N TYR A 301 7.04 14.41 5.87
CA TYR A 301 6.54 13.62 6.99
C TYR A 301 5.71 12.43 6.52
N ILE A 302 4.83 12.62 5.52
CA ILE A 302 4.08 11.54 4.87
C ILE A 302 5.04 10.51 4.26
N TYR A 303 6.08 10.98 3.58
CA TYR A 303 7.07 10.10 2.97
C TYR A 303 7.78 9.23 4.02
N ALA A 304 8.27 9.83 5.11
CA ALA A 304 8.90 9.11 6.22
C ALA A 304 7.97 8.08 6.88
N LEU A 305 6.70 8.46 7.14
CA LEU A 305 5.70 7.57 7.74
C LEU A 305 5.37 6.38 6.81
N ASN A 306 5.28 6.60 5.49
CA ASN A 306 5.02 5.52 4.53
C ASN A 306 6.19 4.52 4.46
N GLU A 307 7.42 5.02 4.36
CA GLU A 307 8.64 4.19 4.39
C GLU A 307 8.73 3.36 5.68
N ARG A 308 8.16 3.86 6.79
CA ARG A 308 8.07 3.13 8.07
C ARG A 308 6.90 2.14 8.15
N ASN A 309 6.05 2.08 7.14
CA ASN A 309 4.78 1.33 7.11
C ASN A 309 3.69 1.82 8.08
N LEU A 310 3.72 3.11 8.49
CA LEU A 310 2.71 3.72 9.37
C LEU A 310 1.53 4.28 8.56
N SER A 311 0.84 3.39 7.85
CA SER A 311 -0.19 3.78 6.86
C SER A 311 -1.34 4.61 7.45
N ARG A 312 -1.78 4.33 8.68
CA ARG A 312 -2.84 5.13 9.35
C ARG A 312 -2.37 6.56 9.65
N GLU A 313 -1.12 6.71 10.07
CA GLU A 313 -0.53 8.00 10.39
C GLU A 313 -0.32 8.85 9.13
N VAL A 314 0.04 8.22 8.00
CA VAL A 314 0.07 8.86 6.68
C VAL A 314 -1.29 9.50 6.36
N LEU A 315 -2.38 8.72 6.45
CA LEU A 315 -3.72 9.21 6.13
C LEU A 315 -4.16 10.35 7.05
N ALA A 316 -3.71 10.36 8.31
CA ALA A 316 -4.00 11.42 9.27
C ALA A 316 -3.33 12.77 8.93
N GLN A 317 -2.25 12.77 8.13
CA GLN A 317 -1.57 14.01 7.73
C GLN A 317 -2.23 14.70 6.52
N ILE A 318 -2.98 13.97 5.69
CA ILE A 318 -3.54 14.48 4.42
C ILE A 318 -4.35 15.78 4.63
N PRO A 319 -5.28 15.88 5.60
CA PRO A 319 -6.07 17.10 5.78
C PRO A 319 -5.24 18.33 6.16
N LYS A 320 -4.06 18.15 6.76
CA LYS A 320 -3.19 19.23 7.23
C LYS A 320 -2.47 19.98 6.10
N ILE A 321 -2.43 19.39 4.90
CA ILE A 321 -1.81 19.98 3.69
C ILE A 321 -2.70 21.06 3.08
N GLY A 322 -4.03 20.93 3.19
CA GLY A 322 -5.00 21.89 2.64
C GLY A 322 -5.05 21.95 1.11
N LEU A 323 -4.62 20.89 0.41
CA LEU A 323 -4.71 20.76 -1.05
C LEU A 323 -5.35 19.41 -1.46
N PRO A 324 -5.99 19.35 -2.63
CA PRO A 324 -6.33 18.08 -3.28
C PRO A 324 -5.08 17.22 -3.50
N ILE A 325 -5.22 15.90 -3.34
CA ILE A 325 -4.11 14.94 -3.49
C ILE A 325 -3.48 15.04 -4.87
N GLU A 326 -4.26 15.27 -5.91
CA GLU A 326 -3.81 15.35 -7.30
C GLU A 326 -2.82 16.49 -7.55
N GLN A 327 -2.84 17.55 -6.73
CA GLN A 327 -1.93 18.69 -6.81
C GLN A 327 -0.63 18.49 -6.00
N MET A 328 -0.51 17.39 -5.26
CA MET A 328 0.68 17.07 -4.48
C MET A 328 1.77 16.43 -5.35
N PRO A 329 3.05 16.50 -4.94
CA PRO A 329 4.14 15.86 -5.67
C PRO A 329 3.93 14.34 -5.85
N PRO A 330 4.44 13.73 -6.94
CA PRO A 330 4.25 12.31 -7.23
C PRO A 330 4.65 11.35 -6.08
N TYR A 331 5.79 11.57 -5.42
CA TYR A 331 6.24 10.73 -4.31
C TYR A 331 5.31 10.76 -3.08
N VAL A 332 4.68 11.90 -2.82
CA VAL A 332 3.69 12.05 -1.75
C VAL A 332 2.40 11.32 -2.14
N ARG A 333 1.94 11.49 -3.38
CA ARG A 333 0.75 10.78 -3.88
C ARG A 333 0.94 9.26 -3.89
N GLN A 334 2.14 8.78 -4.23
CA GLN A 334 2.48 7.36 -4.11
C GLN A 334 2.42 6.90 -2.66
N SER A 335 3.03 7.64 -1.73
CA SER A 335 2.98 7.33 -0.30
C SER A 335 1.54 7.24 0.23
N ILE A 336 0.66 8.12 -0.25
CA ILE A 336 -0.76 8.10 0.05
C ILE A 336 -1.47 6.89 -0.59
N ALA A 337 -1.14 6.54 -1.84
CA ALA A 337 -1.69 5.38 -2.54
C ALA A 337 -1.33 4.06 -1.81
N ASP A 338 -0.07 3.92 -1.40
CA ASP A 338 0.43 2.79 -0.62
C ASP A 338 -0.29 2.69 0.73
N ALA A 339 -0.49 3.83 1.40
CA ALA A 339 -1.22 3.90 2.67
C ALA A 339 -2.70 3.52 2.51
N TYR A 340 -3.34 3.92 1.41
CA TYR A 340 -4.71 3.49 1.08
C TYR A 340 -4.77 1.98 0.86
N LEU A 341 -3.85 1.41 0.09
CA LEU A 341 -3.80 -0.03 -0.16
C LEU A 341 -3.60 -0.82 1.14
N LYS A 342 -2.60 -0.46 1.95
CA LYS A 342 -2.33 -1.10 3.25
C LYS A 342 -3.50 -1.00 4.24
N ASN A 343 -4.29 0.07 4.18
CA ASN A 343 -5.51 0.24 4.98
C ASN A 343 -6.76 -0.36 4.33
N ARG A 344 -6.61 -1.25 3.34
CA ARG A 344 -7.75 -1.94 2.70
C ARG A 344 -8.72 -0.97 1.99
N GLN A 345 -8.22 0.17 1.52
CA GLN A 345 -8.93 1.20 0.76
C GLN A 345 -8.54 1.16 -0.73
N SER A 346 -8.56 -0.04 -1.32
CA SER A 346 -8.06 -0.35 -2.67
C SER A 346 -8.66 0.50 -3.80
N LYS A 347 -9.95 0.89 -3.71
CA LYS A 347 -10.58 1.79 -4.70
C LYS A 347 -9.94 3.19 -4.73
N LEU A 348 -9.57 3.72 -3.57
CA LEU A 348 -8.86 5.01 -3.47
C LEU A 348 -7.42 4.87 -3.94
N ALA A 349 -6.75 3.76 -3.58
CA ALA A 349 -5.41 3.45 -4.07
C ALA A 349 -5.35 3.35 -5.60
N GLU A 350 -6.30 2.64 -6.22
CA GLU A 350 -6.40 2.51 -7.68
C GLU A 350 -6.46 3.87 -8.38
N ALA A 351 -7.26 4.80 -7.87
CA ALA A 351 -7.38 6.14 -8.44
C ALA A 351 -6.05 6.90 -8.39
N GLN A 352 -5.33 6.81 -7.27
CA GLN A 352 -4.04 7.48 -7.10
C GLN A 352 -2.93 6.84 -7.94
N TYR A 353 -2.82 5.51 -8.01
CA TYR A 353 -1.85 4.86 -8.90
C TYR A 353 -2.12 5.16 -10.38
N LYS A 354 -3.40 5.17 -10.81
CA LYS A 354 -3.75 5.57 -12.19
C LYS A 354 -3.39 7.03 -12.49
N SER A 355 -3.49 7.91 -11.50
CA SER A 355 -3.02 9.29 -11.60
C SER A 355 -1.51 9.36 -11.81
N LEU A 356 -0.74 8.60 -11.02
CA LEU A 356 0.72 8.54 -11.10
C LEU A 356 1.23 8.01 -12.45
N LEU A 357 0.54 7.07 -13.07
CA LEU A 357 0.92 6.57 -14.40
C LEU A 357 0.83 7.63 -15.51
N LYS A 358 0.12 8.75 -15.27
CA LYS A 358 0.08 9.88 -16.22
C LYS A 358 1.29 10.81 -16.10
N GLU A 359 2.04 10.72 -15.00
CA GLU A 359 3.22 11.54 -14.79
C GLU A 359 4.39 11.08 -15.65
N LYS A 360 5.06 12.03 -16.29
CA LYS A 360 6.23 11.76 -17.11
C LYS A 360 7.38 11.27 -16.21
N ASN A 361 8.02 10.17 -16.58
CA ASN A 361 9.14 9.56 -15.86
C ASN A 361 8.81 9.04 -14.44
N TYR A 362 7.53 8.74 -14.13
CA TYR A 362 7.13 8.19 -12.83
C TYR A 362 6.46 6.79 -12.95
N GLN A 363 6.51 6.19 -14.14
CA GLN A 363 5.91 4.88 -14.42
C GLN A 363 6.88 3.76 -14.02
N THR A 364 7.12 3.61 -12.72
CA THR A 364 8.02 2.58 -12.17
C THR A 364 7.27 1.28 -11.88
N TYR A 365 8.00 0.17 -11.68
CA TYR A 365 7.40 -1.09 -11.27
C TYR A 365 6.57 -0.98 -9.98
N GLU A 366 6.97 -0.18 -9.00
CA GLU A 366 6.24 -0.01 -7.73
C GLU A 366 4.84 0.58 -7.96
N VAL A 367 4.70 1.55 -8.86
CA VAL A 367 3.40 2.14 -9.20
C VAL A 367 2.51 1.11 -9.92
N TYR A 368 3.10 0.35 -10.84
CA TYR A 368 2.39 -0.70 -11.57
C TYR A 368 1.95 -1.86 -10.67
N SER A 369 2.83 -2.34 -9.80
CA SER A 369 2.54 -3.42 -8.85
C SER A 369 1.54 -2.96 -7.77
N GLY A 370 1.65 -1.72 -7.28
CA GLY A 370 0.65 -1.12 -6.40
C GLY A 370 -0.74 -1.07 -7.05
N LEU A 371 -0.83 -0.65 -8.31
CA LEU A 371 -2.08 -0.70 -9.08
C LEU A 371 -2.58 -2.14 -9.26
N TYR A 372 -1.69 -3.08 -9.59
CA TYR A 372 -2.02 -4.50 -9.74
C TYR A 372 -2.67 -5.04 -8.46
N TYR A 373 -2.04 -4.85 -7.30
CA TYR A 373 -2.59 -5.33 -6.03
C TYR A 373 -3.88 -4.61 -5.64
N ALA A 374 -4.02 -3.31 -5.93
CA ALA A 374 -5.28 -2.59 -5.75
C ALA A 374 -6.42 -3.17 -6.61
N LEU A 375 -6.11 -3.69 -7.81
CA LEU A 375 -7.08 -4.39 -8.67
C LEU A 375 -7.39 -5.80 -8.13
N ILE A 376 -6.39 -6.53 -7.62
CA ILE A 376 -6.59 -7.85 -7.00
C ILE A 376 -7.48 -7.75 -5.75
N GLU A 377 -7.26 -6.79 -4.86
CA GLU A 377 -8.10 -6.57 -3.67
C GLU A 377 -9.56 -6.21 -4.01
N GLN A 378 -9.79 -5.69 -5.21
CA GLN A 378 -11.13 -5.38 -5.74
C GLN A 378 -11.70 -6.51 -6.61
N GLU A 379 -11.03 -7.66 -6.68
CA GLU A 379 -11.41 -8.80 -7.51
C GLU A 379 -11.43 -8.53 -9.02
N LYS A 380 -10.74 -7.49 -9.48
CA LYS A 380 -10.65 -7.10 -10.90
C LYS A 380 -9.56 -7.89 -11.63
N TYR A 381 -9.57 -9.22 -11.50
CA TYR A 381 -8.52 -10.12 -12.01
C TYR A 381 -8.23 -9.96 -13.51
N LYS A 382 -9.27 -9.74 -14.34
CA LYS A 382 -9.09 -9.50 -15.78
C LYS A 382 -8.30 -8.21 -16.04
N GLN A 383 -8.60 -7.14 -15.33
CA GLN A 383 -7.90 -5.86 -15.46
C GLN A 383 -6.47 -5.97 -14.93
N ALA A 384 -6.27 -6.66 -13.80
CA ALA A 384 -4.95 -6.92 -13.23
C ALA A 384 -4.06 -7.70 -14.21
N ASN A 385 -4.62 -8.72 -14.88
CA ASN A 385 -3.89 -9.47 -15.90
C ASN A 385 -3.56 -8.62 -17.14
N ASN A 386 -4.49 -7.78 -17.60
CA ASN A 386 -4.22 -6.88 -18.72
C ASN A 386 -3.13 -5.86 -18.38
N LEU A 387 -3.09 -5.37 -17.14
CA LEU A 387 -2.06 -4.47 -16.66
C LEU A 387 -0.66 -5.10 -16.75
N LEU A 388 -0.52 -6.41 -16.51
CA LEU A 388 0.77 -7.10 -16.69
C LEU A 388 1.24 -7.11 -18.15
N LEU A 389 0.31 -7.17 -19.11
CA LEU A 389 0.64 -7.10 -20.53
C LEU A 389 1.03 -5.67 -20.95
N GLU A 390 0.46 -4.66 -20.31
CA GLU A 390 0.88 -3.27 -20.49
C GLU A 390 2.26 -3.01 -19.87
N MET A 391 2.49 -3.52 -18.66
CA MET A 391 3.75 -3.40 -17.93
C MET A 391 4.91 -4.05 -18.69
N ASP A 392 4.70 -5.20 -19.35
CA ASP A 392 5.72 -5.87 -20.19
C ASP A 392 6.26 -4.97 -21.31
N LYS A 393 5.39 -4.15 -21.91
CA LYS A 393 5.75 -3.23 -22.99
C LYS A 393 6.57 -2.05 -22.48
N MET A 394 6.31 -1.63 -21.24
CA MET A 394 6.95 -0.45 -20.62
C MET A 394 8.25 -0.81 -19.92
N LEU A 395 8.39 -2.05 -19.44
CA LEU A 395 9.59 -2.61 -18.82
C LEU A 395 10.24 -3.64 -19.77
N PRO A 396 10.82 -3.22 -20.91
CA PRO A 396 11.38 -4.14 -21.89
C PRO A 396 12.49 -4.98 -21.25
N THR A 397 12.74 -6.19 -21.77
CA THR A 397 13.78 -7.08 -21.20
C THR A 397 15.16 -6.43 -21.18
N TYR A 398 15.48 -5.65 -22.23
CA TYR A 398 16.73 -4.93 -22.35
C TYR A 398 16.49 -3.43 -22.46
N ARG A 399 17.34 -2.65 -21.78
CA ARG A 399 17.44 -1.21 -21.91
C ARG A 399 18.69 -0.88 -22.74
N TYR A 400 18.52 0.08 -23.66
CA TYR A 400 19.59 0.59 -24.50
C TYR A 400 20.03 1.95 -23.98
N SER A 401 21.34 2.13 -23.83
CA SER A 401 21.92 3.44 -23.52
C SER A 401 21.91 4.33 -24.76
N ASN A 402 21.71 5.63 -24.56
CA ASN A 402 21.87 6.63 -25.61
C ASN A 402 23.36 6.88 -25.97
N ALA A 403 24.29 6.38 -25.14
CA ALA A 403 25.72 6.47 -25.40
C ALA A 403 26.16 5.43 -26.43
N LYS A 404 26.84 5.87 -27.50
CA LYS A 404 27.40 5.01 -28.54
C LYS A 404 28.43 4.05 -27.93
N GLY A 405 28.29 2.75 -28.18
CA GLY A 405 29.26 1.72 -27.78
C GLY A 405 29.01 1.06 -26.41
N VAL A 406 27.90 1.38 -25.75
CA VAL A 406 27.50 0.70 -24.49
C VAL A 406 26.59 -0.48 -24.82
N ASP A 407 26.94 -1.67 -24.32
CA ASP A 407 26.13 -2.87 -24.48
C ASP A 407 24.75 -2.73 -23.82
N ARG A 408 23.77 -3.46 -24.36
CA ARG A 408 22.42 -3.51 -23.79
C ARG A 408 22.48 -4.16 -22.40
N VAL A 409 21.77 -3.58 -21.44
CA VAL A 409 21.66 -4.12 -20.07
C VAL A 409 20.23 -4.62 -19.83
N THR A 410 20.06 -5.58 -18.92
CA THR A 410 18.71 -5.97 -18.47
C THR A 410 18.06 -4.77 -17.79
N HIS A 411 16.75 -4.57 -18.01
CA HIS A 411 16.02 -3.54 -17.28
C HIS A 411 16.00 -3.87 -15.78
N ASP A 412 16.31 -2.90 -14.93
CA ASP A 412 16.47 -3.10 -13.48
C ASP A 412 15.22 -3.78 -12.87
N ASP A 413 14.03 -3.27 -13.19
CA ASP A 413 12.75 -3.81 -12.69
C ASP A 413 12.25 -5.12 -13.37
N ARG A 414 13.05 -5.72 -14.27
CA ARG A 414 12.57 -6.87 -15.06
C ARG A 414 12.36 -8.10 -14.18
N MET A 415 13.17 -8.25 -13.14
CA MET A 415 13.12 -9.41 -12.25
C MET A 415 11.84 -9.42 -11.42
N GLU A 416 11.43 -8.26 -10.93
CA GLU A 416 10.23 -8.02 -10.15
C GLU A 416 8.97 -8.23 -11.01
N TYR A 417 8.97 -7.74 -12.25
CA TYR A 417 7.90 -8.02 -13.22
C TYR A 417 7.73 -9.53 -13.45
N ILE A 418 8.83 -10.23 -13.75
CA ILE A 418 8.83 -11.69 -13.97
C ILE A 418 8.30 -12.43 -12.74
N ASN A 419 8.64 -11.97 -11.54
CA ASN A 419 8.12 -12.51 -10.29
C ASN A 419 6.60 -12.34 -10.19
N LEU A 420 6.10 -11.13 -10.47
CA LEU A 420 4.68 -10.79 -10.38
C LEU A 420 3.83 -11.59 -11.38
N VAL A 421 4.36 -11.92 -12.56
CA VAL A 421 3.70 -12.83 -13.52
C VAL A 421 3.46 -14.21 -12.89
N GLY A 422 4.44 -14.75 -12.17
CA GLY A 422 4.28 -16.03 -11.46
C GLY A 422 3.21 -15.97 -10.38
N LEU A 423 3.23 -14.92 -9.55
CA LEU A 423 2.21 -14.69 -8.53
C LEU A 423 0.81 -14.47 -9.12
N ASN A 424 0.70 -13.87 -10.31
CA ASN A 424 -0.59 -13.71 -10.99
C ASN A 424 -1.25 -15.06 -11.33
N TYR A 425 -0.47 -16.11 -11.64
CA TYR A 425 -1.02 -17.46 -11.77
C TYR A 425 -1.57 -17.97 -10.43
N VAL A 426 -0.88 -17.71 -9.32
CA VAL A 426 -1.33 -18.07 -7.96
C VAL A 426 -2.66 -17.39 -7.63
N TYR A 427 -2.77 -16.07 -7.81
CA TYR A 427 -3.99 -15.31 -7.52
C TYR A 427 -5.18 -15.69 -8.42
N ARG A 428 -4.93 -16.41 -9.52
CA ARG A 428 -5.96 -16.92 -10.44
C ARG A 428 -6.30 -18.39 -10.24
N HIS A 429 -5.75 -19.03 -9.19
CA HIS A 429 -5.88 -20.47 -8.92
C HIS A 429 -5.25 -21.37 -10.01
N GLU A 430 -4.27 -20.85 -10.76
CA GLU A 430 -3.52 -21.59 -11.78
C GLU A 430 -2.22 -22.17 -11.20
N TYR A 431 -2.30 -22.82 -10.03
CA TYR A 431 -1.14 -23.20 -9.23
C TYR A 431 -0.16 -24.13 -9.95
N ALA A 432 -0.66 -25.08 -10.76
CA ALA A 432 0.20 -25.94 -11.56
C ALA A 432 1.06 -25.17 -12.57
N LYS A 433 0.51 -24.10 -13.16
CA LYS A 433 1.29 -23.22 -14.05
C LYS A 433 2.27 -22.38 -13.25
N ALA A 434 1.86 -21.89 -12.08
CA ALA A 434 2.72 -21.11 -11.18
C ALA A 434 3.95 -21.92 -10.74
N GLU A 435 3.76 -23.17 -10.33
CA GLU A 435 4.84 -24.06 -9.89
C GLU A 435 5.83 -24.30 -11.03
N GLN A 436 5.36 -24.74 -12.20
CA GLN A 436 6.20 -24.96 -13.38
C GLN A 436 6.93 -23.67 -13.81
N TYR A 437 6.30 -22.51 -13.64
CA TYR A 437 6.89 -21.23 -13.96
C TYR A 437 8.04 -20.90 -13.01
N PHE A 438 7.82 -21.00 -11.70
CA PHE A 438 8.87 -20.74 -10.70
C PHE A 438 9.99 -21.79 -10.72
N GLU A 439 9.69 -23.07 -10.94
CA GLU A 439 10.71 -24.11 -11.15
C GLU A 439 11.66 -23.75 -12.31
N LYS A 440 11.12 -23.26 -13.43
CA LYS A 440 11.92 -22.79 -14.57
C LYS A 440 12.75 -21.54 -14.26
N LEU A 441 12.24 -20.63 -13.42
CA LEU A 441 12.98 -19.45 -12.99
C LEU A 441 14.12 -19.81 -12.05
N VAL A 442 13.85 -20.67 -11.06
CA VAL A 442 14.85 -21.20 -10.14
C VAL A 442 15.94 -21.98 -10.89
N ALA A 443 15.58 -22.80 -11.88
CA ALA A 443 16.57 -23.50 -12.70
C ALA A 443 17.53 -22.55 -13.46
N LYS A 444 17.08 -21.34 -13.81
CA LYS A 444 17.90 -20.31 -14.47
C LYS A 444 18.69 -19.45 -13.48
N ALA A 445 18.12 -19.18 -12.32
CA ALA A 445 18.67 -18.32 -11.29
C ALA A 445 18.54 -18.98 -9.90
N PRO A 446 19.30 -20.06 -9.63
CA PRO A 446 19.11 -20.88 -8.42
C PRO A 446 19.39 -20.11 -7.13
N ASN A 447 20.24 -19.08 -7.19
CA ASN A 447 20.57 -18.20 -6.07
C ASN A 447 19.62 -16.99 -5.92
N ASN A 448 18.51 -16.95 -6.66
CA ASN A 448 17.51 -15.91 -6.47
C ASN A 448 16.53 -16.28 -5.34
N VAL A 449 16.69 -15.65 -4.19
CA VAL A 449 15.89 -15.92 -2.98
C VAL A 449 14.39 -15.67 -3.18
N VAL A 450 14.01 -14.66 -3.97
CA VAL A 450 12.59 -14.32 -4.19
C VAL A 450 11.90 -15.41 -5.02
N TYR A 451 12.56 -15.96 -6.04
CA TYR A 451 12.01 -17.05 -6.84
C TYR A 451 11.89 -18.35 -6.05
N GLN A 452 12.85 -18.63 -5.17
CA GLN A 452 12.82 -19.79 -4.27
C GLN A 452 11.71 -19.65 -3.22
N SER A 453 11.60 -18.48 -2.60
CA SER A 453 10.53 -18.15 -1.65
C SER A 453 9.14 -18.32 -2.27
N ASN A 454 8.95 -17.82 -3.50
CA ASN A 454 7.67 -17.96 -4.21
C ASN A 454 7.43 -19.39 -4.72
N LEU A 455 8.47 -20.17 -5.06
CA LEU A 455 8.31 -21.59 -5.34
C LEU A 455 7.80 -22.35 -4.10
N ALA A 456 8.40 -22.12 -2.94
CA ALA A 456 7.97 -22.72 -1.68
C ALA A 456 6.53 -22.31 -1.32
N LEU A 457 6.18 -21.02 -1.46
CA LEU A 457 4.80 -20.54 -1.31
C LEU A 457 3.85 -21.34 -2.21
N VAL A 458 4.17 -21.50 -3.49
CA VAL A 458 3.31 -22.27 -4.41
C VAL A 458 3.22 -23.73 -3.96
N GLN A 459 4.32 -24.39 -3.62
CA GLN A 459 4.32 -25.77 -3.12
C GLN A 459 3.40 -25.93 -1.90
N ARG A 460 3.43 -25.01 -0.93
CA ARG A 460 2.49 -25.01 0.22
C ARG A 460 1.04 -24.88 -0.24
N TRP A 461 0.74 -23.96 -1.16
CA TRP A 461 -0.62 -23.74 -1.69
C TRP A 461 -1.12 -24.89 -2.55
N ARG A 462 -0.21 -25.72 -3.06
CA ARG A 462 -0.49 -27.00 -3.71
C ARG A 462 -0.63 -28.17 -2.73
N GLU A 463 -0.73 -27.86 -1.43
CA GLU A 463 -0.88 -28.83 -0.34
C GLU A 463 0.35 -29.74 -0.14
N GLN A 464 1.54 -29.23 -0.46
CA GLN A 464 2.83 -29.92 -0.27
C GLN A 464 3.73 -29.17 0.72
N PRO A 465 3.33 -29.03 2.00
CA PRO A 465 4.08 -28.25 2.98
C PRO A 465 5.44 -28.86 3.34
N GLN A 466 5.65 -30.19 3.27
CA GLN A 466 6.98 -30.77 3.50
C GLN A 466 7.93 -30.46 2.34
N ARG A 467 7.45 -30.52 1.09
CA ARG A 467 8.24 -30.13 -0.07
C ARG A 467 8.59 -28.63 -0.05
N SER A 468 7.62 -27.80 0.31
CA SER A 468 7.84 -26.36 0.57
C SER A 468 8.95 -26.16 1.59
N GLU A 469 8.87 -26.85 2.73
CA GLU A 469 9.85 -26.72 3.80
C GLU A 469 11.24 -27.19 3.39
N TRP A 470 11.33 -28.28 2.63
CA TRP A 470 12.60 -28.75 2.09
C TRP A 470 13.27 -27.73 1.16
N THR A 471 12.48 -27.02 0.33
CA THR A 471 12.97 -25.93 -0.53
C THR A 471 13.51 -24.77 0.29
N LEU A 472 12.82 -24.38 1.37
CA LEU A 472 13.24 -23.28 2.25
C LEU A 472 14.48 -23.63 3.06
N ALA A 473 14.54 -24.83 3.63
CA ALA A 473 15.64 -25.28 4.48
C ALA A 473 17.01 -25.28 3.78
N GLN A 474 17.06 -25.28 2.44
CA GLN A 474 18.30 -25.08 1.68
C GLN A 474 18.94 -23.71 1.92
N TRP A 475 18.17 -22.73 2.40
CA TRP A 475 18.59 -21.36 2.64
C TRP A 475 19.00 -21.07 4.09
N ASP A 476 18.78 -22.01 5.02
CA ASP A 476 19.13 -21.83 6.44
C ASP A 476 20.64 -21.64 6.66
N GLY A 477 21.47 -22.14 5.74
CA GLY A 477 22.93 -21.97 5.77
C GLY A 477 23.42 -20.62 5.24
N VAL A 478 22.55 -19.77 4.69
CA VAL A 478 22.90 -18.44 4.17
C VAL A 478 22.66 -17.40 5.26
N GLU A 479 23.72 -16.94 5.91
CA GLU A 479 23.61 -15.90 6.94
C GLU A 479 23.82 -14.49 6.36
N PRO A 480 22.90 -13.54 6.63
CA PRO A 480 21.64 -13.71 7.34
C PRO A 480 20.53 -14.28 6.44
N VAL A 481 19.61 -15.06 7.04
CA VAL A 481 18.47 -15.65 6.32
C VAL A 481 17.47 -14.56 5.94
N ASP A 482 17.06 -14.52 4.67
CA ASP A 482 16.15 -13.50 4.16
C ASP A 482 14.77 -13.55 4.84
N SER A 483 14.18 -12.38 5.09
CA SER A 483 12.88 -12.25 5.73
C SER A 483 11.74 -13.01 5.02
N SER A 484 11.76 -13.08 3.69
CA SER A 484 10.75 -13.81 2.90
C SER A 484 10.85 -15.33 3.09
N ILE A 485 12.05 -15.85 3.35
CA ILE A 485 12.28 -17.27 3.69
C ILE A 485 11.73 -17.53 5.08
N ARG A 486 12.04 -16.69 6.07
CA ARG A 486 11.52 -16.83 7.44
C ARG A 486 9.99 -16.77 7.53
N ILE A 487 9.36 -15.86 6.79
CA ILE A 487 7.89 -15.78 6.73
C ILE A 487 7.31 -17.07 6.14
N ASN A 488 7.95 -17.66 5.13
CA ASN A 488 7.46 -18.92 4.57
C ASN A 488 7.71 -20.12 5.50
N HIS A 489 8.81 -20.16 6.26
CA HIS A 489 8.98 -21.15 7.33
C HIS A 489 7.86 -21.02 8.36
N LEU A 490 7.54 -19.79 8.80
CA LEU A 490 6.46 -19.53 9.75
C LEU A 490 5.13 -20.13 9.28
N GLU A 491 4.75 -19.85 8.03
CA GLU A 491 3.51 -20.35 7.43
C GLU A 491 3.55 -21.85 7.13
N ASN A 492 4.73 -22.44 6.89
CA ASN A 492 4.91 -23.87 6.75
C ASN A 492 4.80 -24.61 8.09
N MET A 493 5.40 -24.10 9.17
CA MET A 493 5.27 -24.69 10.51
C MET A 493 3.81 -24.76 10.94
N GLN A 494 3.04 -23.72 10.61
CA GLN A 494 1.58 -23.73 10.77
C GLN A 494 0.91 -24.86 9.94
N ALA A 495 1.25 -25.00 8.66
CA ALA A 495 0.70 -26.05 7.78
C ALA A 495 1.13 -27.48 8.19
N LEU A 496 2.33 -27.64 8.74
CA LEU A 496 2.86 -28.89 9.28
C LEU A 496 2.34 -29.20 10.69
N GLY A 497 1.63 -28.28 11.34
CA GLY A 497 1.14 -28.45 12.70
C GLY A 497 2.26 -28.50 13.75
N ASP A 498 3.44 -27.93 13.46
CA ASP A 498 4.48 -27.68 14.46
C ASP A 498 4.17 -26.36 15.17
N ILE A 499 3.28 -26.45 16.16
CA ILE A 499 2.75 -25.28 16.87
C ILE A 499 3.83 -24.57 17.68
N SER A 500 4.83 -25.31 18.19
CA SER A 500 5.87 -24.75 19.04
C SER A 500 6.83 -23.88 18.22
N GLU A 501 7.30 -24.41 17.08
CA GLU A 501 8.16 -23.65 16.18
C GLU A 501 7.37 -22.51 15.51
N TRP A 502 6.10 -22.73 15.15
CA TRP A 502 5.22 -21.68 14.66
C TRP A 502 5.13 -20.50 15.65
N ARG A 503 4.90 -20.77 16.94
CA ARG A 503 4.82 -19.73 17.98
C ARG A 503 6.15 -18.99 18.15
N LYS A 504 7.26 -19.72 18.19
CA LYS A 504 8.61 -19.17 18.35
C LYS A 504 8.97 -18.23 17.19
N GLN A 505 8.78 -18.68 15.95
CA GLN A 505 9.02 -17.85 14.77
C GLN A 505 8.09 -16.64 14.72
N ASN A 506 6.82 -16.81 15.13
CA ASN A 506 5.87 -15.71 15.18
C ASN A 506 6.32 -14.63 16.17
N ALA A 507 6.78 -15.01 17.36
CA ALA A 507 7.30 -14.07 18.36
C ALA A 507 8.50 -13.28 17.83
N TYR A 508 9.47 -13.97 17.21
CA TYR A 508 10.64 -13.34 16.60
C TYR A 508 10.25 -12.36 15.47
N LEU A 509 9.42 -12.79 14.53
CA LEU A 509 9.03 -11.97 13.37
C LEU A 509 8.13 -10.80 13.76
N MET A 510 7.31 -10.94 14.81
CA MET A 510 6.54 -9.81 15.35
C MET A 510 7.43 -8.73 15.97
N GLU A 511 8.61 -9.08 16.47
CA GLU A 511 9.60 -8.10 16.93
C GLU A 511 10.41 -7.52 15.77
N ALA A 512 10.85 -8.38 14.85
CA ALA A 512 11.71 -8.00 13.73
C ALA A 512 10.97 -7.20 12.65
N ILE A 513 9.76 -7.61 12.26
CA ILE A 513 8.97 -7.03 11.16
C ILE A 513 7.47 -6.92 11.51
N PRO A 514 7.09 -6.20 12.59
CA PRO A 514 5.72 -6.12 13.10
C PRO A 514 4.65 -5.61 12.11
N GLY A 515 5.08 -4.92 11.05
CA GLY A 515 4.19 -4.35 10.03
C GLY A 515 3.88 -5.27 8.86
N ASP A 516 4.53 -6.43 8.75
CA ASP A 516 4.29 -7.36 7.66
C ASP A 516 2.90 -8.02 7.75
N SER A 517 2.18 -8.03 6.64
CA SER A 517 0.79 -8.53 6.62
C SER A 517 0.68 -10.04 6.84
N GLY A 518 1.66 -10.83 6.39
CA GLY A 518 1.70 -12.28 6.59
C GLY A 518 1.96 -12.62 8.05
N VAL A 519 2.92 -11.94 8.67
CA VAL A 519 3.23 -12.09 10.10
C VAL A 519 2.04 -11.68 10.97
N ILE A 520 1.39 -10.54 10.67
CA ILE A 520 0.18 -10.09 11.38
C ILE A 520 -0.96 -11.10 11.23
N LYS A 521 -1.18 -11.63 10.02
CA LYS A 521 -2.22 -12.65 9.77
C LYS A 521 -1.93 -13.91 10.58
N SER A 522 -0.71 -14.42 10.50
CA SER A 522 -0.27 -15.61 11.22
C SER A 522 -0.38 -15.42 12.75
N LYS A 523 -0.05 -14.22 13.26
CA LYS A 523 -0.24 -13.89 14.69
C LYS A 523 -1.71 -13.96 15.10
N LYS A 524 -2.62 -13.46 14.27
CA LYS A 524 -4.07 -13.54 14.55
C LYS A 524 -4.55 -14.99 14.57
N GLU A 525 -4.10 -15.82 13.63
CA GLU A 525 -4.43 -17.25 13.56
C GLU A 525 -3.86 -18.02 14.77
N LEU A 526 -2.66 -17.67 15.22
CA LEU A 526 -2.08 -18.23 16.45
C LEU A 526 -2.87 -17.79 17.69
N ASN A 527 -3.32 -16.54 17.73
CA ASN A 527 -4.13 -16.02 18.83
C ASN A 527 -5.52 -16.66 18.91
N ASP A 528 -6.12 -17.06 17.78
CA ASP A 528 -7.40 -17.79 17.78
C ASP A 528 -7.36 -19.06 18.60
N ARG A 529 -6.18 -19.69 18.72
CA ARG A 529 -6.00 -20.88 19.56
C ARG A 529 -6.22 -20.59 21.04
N ASN A 530 -6.19 -19.33 21.46
CA ASN A 530 -6.44 -18.90 22.84
C ASN A 530 -7.93 -18.61 23.11
N HIS A 531 -8.82 -18.84 22.15
CA HIS A 531 -10.26 -18.60 22.27
C HIS A 531 -11.06 -19.90 22.32
N ALA A 532 -12.22 -19.87 22.97
CA ALA A 532 -13.17 -20.96 22.89
C ALA A 532 -13.77 -21.00 21.47
N SER A 533 -14.24 -22.17 21.05
CA SER A 533 -14.90 -22.29 19.76
C SER A 533 -16.17 -23.11 19.84
N ILE A 534 -17.11 -22.81 18.97
CA ILE A 534 -18.37 -23.54 18.82
C ILE A 534 -18.53 -23.94 17.35
N GLN A 535 -19.05 -25.13 17.14
CA GLN A 535 -19.50 -25.61 15.85
C GLN A 535 -20.83 -26.32 16.02
N HIS A 536 -21.78 -26.03 15.15
CA HIS A 536 -23.11 -26.61 15.16
C HIS A 536 -23.53 -26.93 13.73
N GLN A 537 -24.18 -28.06 13.53
CA GLN A 537 -24.78 -28.47 12.27
C GLN A 537 -26.10 -29.19 12.53
N SER A 538 -27.11 -28.84 11.77
CA SER A 538 -28.41 -29.48 11.76
C SER A 538 -28.81 -29.87 10.34
N THR A 539 -29.29 -31.10 10.20
CA THR A 539 -29.91 -31.62 8.98
C THR A 539 -31.36 -31.97 9.28
N PHE A 540 -32.27 -31.52 8.45
CA PHE A 540 -33.70 -31.84 8.51
C PHE A 540 -34.09 -32.51 7.21
N SER A 541 -34.87 -33.58 7.25
CA SER A 541 -35.33 -34.20 6.01
C SER A 541 -36.77 -34.70 6.08
N LYS A 542 -37.39 -34.76 4.90
CA LYS A 542 -38.68 -35.39 4.64
C LYS A 542 -38.48 -36.44 3.55
N ASN A 543 -38.93 -37.65 3.83
CA ASN A 543 -38.83 -38.78 2.93
C ASN A 543 -40.22 -39.20 2.44
N ASP A 544 -40.29 -39.63 1.19
CA ASP A 544 -41.52 -40.09 0.52
C ASP A 544 -41.20 -41.31 -0.33
N SER A 545 -42.11 -42.28 -0.38
CA SER A 545 -41.96 -43.52 -1.14
C SER A 545 -43.33 -44.07 -1.51
N ASP A 546 -43.43 -44.68 -2.69
CA ASP A 546 -44.65 -45.36 -3.14
C ASP A 546 -44.98 -46.60 -2.27
N ASN A 547 -44.02 -47.04 -1.44
CA ASN A 547 -44.22 -48.07 -0.42
C ASN A 547 -43.78 -47.58 0.97
N THR A 548 -44.74 -47.24 1.83
CA THR A 548 -44.48 -46.73 3.18
C THR A 548 -43.71 -47.71 4.08
N ALA A 549 -43.80 -49.02 3.81
CA ALA A 549 -43.02 -50.02 4.54
C ALA A 549 -41.50 -49.85 4.36
N VAL A 550 -41.07 -49.30 3.21
CA VAL A 550 -39.66 -48.99 2.94
C VAL A 550 -39.18 -47.84 3.83
N LEU A 551 -40.00 -46.80 4.01
CA LEU A 551 -39.68 -45.68 4.90
C LEU A 551 -39.49 -46.14 6.35
N ASN A 552 -40.32 -47.08 6.82
CA ASN A 552 -40.22 -47.60 8.19
C ASN A 552 -38.92 -48.39 8.45
N ARG A 553 -38.38 -49.07 7.44
CA ARG A 553 -37.12 -49.83 7.57
C ARG A 553 -35.88 -48.96 7.43
N LEU A 554 -35.97 -47.81 6.75
CA LEU A 554 -34.85 -46.90 6.54
C LEU A 554 -34.71 -45.91 7.68
N LYS A 555 -35.20 -44.69 7.48
CA LYS A 555 -35.04 -43.54 8.37
C LYS A 555 -36.35 -42.82 8.70
N GLY A 556 -37.49 -43.42 8.38
CA GLY A 556 -38.81 -42.87 8.66
C GLY A 556 -39.23 -41.74 7.69
N SER A 557 -40.43 -41.22 7.91
CA SER A 557 -41.05 -40.17 7.07
C SER A 557 -40.41 -38.78 7.23
N ARG A 558 -39.77 -38.53 8.37
CA ARG A 558 -39.05 -37.29 8.69
C ARG A 558 -37.86 -37.60 9.58
N GLU A 559 -36.78 -36.86 9.38
CA GLU A 559 -35.56 -36.97 10.18
C GLU A 559 -35.09 -35.60 10.65
N GLN A 560 -34.36 -35.61 11.76
CA GLN A 560 -33.59 -34.49 12.24
C GLN A 560 -32.30 -35.01 12.88
N GLU A 561 -31.16 -34.49 12.42
CA GLU A 561 -29.85 -34.77 12.99
C GLU A 561 -29.24 -33.44 13.44
N ASN A 562 -28.81 -33.34 14.69
CA ASN A 562 -28.13 -32.16 15.23
C ASN A 562 -26.80 -32.58 15.85
N LEU A 563 -25.74 -31.81 15.61
CA LEU A 563 -24.45 -31.96 16.24
C LEU A 563 -23.97 -30.60 16.73
N THR A 564 -23.69 -30.47 18.02
CA THR A 564 -23.12 -29.26 18.62
C THR A 564 -21.87 -29.62 19.39
N ARG A 565 -20.75 -28.98 19.07
CA ARG A 565 -19.50 -29.14 19.79
C ARG A 565 -18.96 -27.79 20.23
N ILE A 566 -18.62 -27.69 21.51
CA ILE A 566 -18.01 -26.50 22.12
C ILE A 566 -16.64 -26.91 22.63
N ASN A 567 -15.60 -26.24 22.16
CA ASN A 567 -14.21 -26.52 22.53
C ASN A 567 -13.69 -25.43 23.46
N THR A 568 -12.83 -25.84 24.40
CA THR A 568 -11.96 -24.91 25.13
C THR A 568 -10.94 -24.27 24.19
N PRO A 569 -10.26 -23.19 24.62
CA PRO A 569 -8.97 -22.84 24.06
C PRO A 569 -8.00 -24.02 24.06
N TRP A 570 -7.00 -23.96 23.20
CA TRP A 570 -5.89 -24.90 23.22
C TRP A 570 -4.99 -24.64 24.44
N PHE A 571 -4.61 -25.71 25.14
CA PHE A 571 -3.68 -25.69 26.26
C PHE A 571 -2.48 -26.61 25.97
N PHE A 572 -1.34 -26.34 26.63
CA PHE A 572 -0.05 -26.99 26.32
C PHE A 572 0.27 -27.04 24.81
N GLU A 573 -0.13 -25.99 24.09
CA GLU A 573 0.00 -25.78 22.64
C GLU A 573 -0.76 -26.76 21.74
N THR A 574 -1.01 -27.99 22.17
CA THR A 574 -1.42 -29.12 21.31
C THR A 574 -2.66 -29.86 21.80
N PHE A 575 -3.19 -29.54 22.98
CA PHE A 575 -4.38 -30.19 23.54
C PHE A 575 -5.58 -29.24 23.60
N ARG A 576 -6.79 -29.77 23.48
CA ARG A 576 -8.03 -29.05 23.83
C ARG A 576 -9.09 -30.02 24.34
N ALA A 577 -9.89 -29.57 25.30
CA ALA A 577 -11.05 -30.31 25.77
C ALA A 577 -12.30 -29.79 25.06
N TYR A 578 -13.36 -30.59 25.02
CA TYR A 578 -14.62 -30.16 24.43
C TYR A 578 -15.82 -30.87 25.05
N ALA A 579 -16.98 -30.24 24.92
CA ALA A 579 -18.27 -30.85 25.15
C ALA A 579 -18.96 -31.07 23.79
N ASN A 580 -19.63 -32.21 23.65
CA ASN A 580 -20.37 -32.60 22.45
C ASN A 580 -21.82 -32.91 22.82
N HIS A 581 -22.75 -32.54 21.94
CA HIS A 581 -24.15 -32.91 22.00
C HIS A 581 -24.58 -33.37 20.61
N SER A 582 -25.02 -34.61 20.50
CA SER A 582 -25.58 -35.17 19.29
C SER A 582 -27.03 -35.58 19.51
N ASN A 583 -27.85 -35.43 18.49
CA ASN A 583 -29.26 -35.82 18.53
C ASN A 583 -29.69 -36.35 17.16
N ARG A 584 -30.11 -37.61 17.11
CA ARG A 584 -30.67 -38.27 15.93
C ARG A 584 -32.14 -38.58 16.20
N TRP A 585 -33.03 -37.98 15.43
CA TRP A 585 -34.47 -38.13 15.55
C TRP A 585 -35.08 -38.60 14.23
N ALA A 586 -36.04 -39.53 14.30
CA ALA A 586 -36.79 -39.98 13.13
C ALA A 586 -38.25 -40.35 13.50
N ASN A 587 -39.14 -40.17 12.52
CA ASN A 587 -40.57 -40.46 12.65
C ASN A 587 -40.99 -41.69 11.83
N TYR A 588 -41.28 -42.80 12.52
CA TYR A 588 -41.76 -44.06 11.96
C TYR A 588 -43.27 -44.23 12.19
N ASP A 589 -43.90 -45.19 11.52
CA ASP A 589 -45.33 -45.49 11.72
C ASP A 589 -45.63 -45.94 13.17
N ASP A 590 -44.69 -46.66 13.80
CA ASP A 590 -44.77 -47.11 15.20
C ASP A 590 -44.32 -46.03 16.21
N GLY A 591 -44.22 -44.78 15.76
CA GLY A 591 -43.91 -43.61 16.58
C GLY A 591 -42.52 -43.01 16.35
N LYS A 592 -42.21 -42.02 17.19
CA LYS A 592 -40.95 -41.25 17.13
C LYS A 592 -39.84 -41.98 17.87
N ILE A 593 -38.65 -42.02 17.27
CA ILE A 593 -37.43 -42.53 17.91
C ILE A 593 -36.43 -41.39 17.98
N ASN A 594 -35.80 -41.22 19.14
CA ASN A 594 -34.76 -40.25 19.39
C ASN A 594 -33.56 -40.93 20.03
N ASP A 595 -32.36 -40.65 19.55
CA ASP A 595 -31.10 -40.97 20.20
C ASP A 595 -30.34 -39.68 20.46
N GLN A 596 -30.30 -39.27 21.72
CA GLN A 596 -29.63 -38.06 22.16
C GLN A 596 -28.45 -38.44 23.03
N ARG A 597 -27.27 -37.88 22.74
CA ARG A 597 -26.05 -38.14 23.50
C ARG A 597 -25.38 -36.83 23.90
N VAL A 598 -24.85 -36.79 25.10
CA VAL A 598 -23.96 -35.73 25.57
C VAL A 598 -22.62 -36.34 25.92
N GLY A 599 -21.54 -35.65 25.63
CA GLY A 599 -20.21 -36.19 25.87
C GLY A 599 -19.17 -35.12 26.14
N VAL A 600 -18.06 -35.56 26.72
CA VAL A 600 -16.86 -34.77 26.94
C VAL A 600 -15.70 -35.47 26.28
N GLY A 601 -14.85 -34.69 25.61
CA GLY A 601 -13.72 -35.23 24.89
C GLY A 601 -12.45 -34.43 25.06
N LEU A 602 -11.35 -35.08 24.71
CA LEU A 602 -10.01 -34.53 24.66
C LEU A 602 -9.45 -34.75 23.27
N GLU A 603 -8.90 -33.69 22.69
CA GLU A 603 -8.21 -33.74 21.40
C GLU A 603 -6.76 -33.32 21.58
N TRP A 604 -5.89 -34.01 20.86
CA TRP A 604 -4.48 -33.67 20.69
C TRP A 604 -4.14 -33.57 19.21
N GLY A 605 -3.32 -32.58 18.83
CA GLY A 605 -2.84 -32.45 17.45
C GLY A 605 -1.48 -31.78 17.37
N SER A 606 -0.54 -32.42 16.66
CA SER A 606 0.82 -31.90 16.44
C SER A 606 1.53 -32.64 15.29
N HIS A 607 2.37 -31.95 14.52
CA HIS A 607 3.21 -32.55 13.47
C HIS A 607 2.43 -33.44 12.50
N ARG A 608 1.26 -32.95 12.05
CA ARG A 608 0.30 -33.68 11.20
C ARG A 608 -0.14 -35.05 11.76
N LYS A 609 -0.19 -35.17 13.08
CA LYS A 609 -0.81 -36.26 13.83
C LYS A 609 -1.94 -35.68 14.67
N ALA A 610 -3.02 -36.43 14.81
CA ALA A 610 -4.13 -36.04 15.68
C ALA A 610 -4.75 -37.25 16.38
N VAL A 611 -5.17 -37.04 17.61
CA VAL A 611 -5.91 -37.99 18.45
C VAL A 611 -7.18 -37.30 18.93
N ASN A 612 -8.30 -37.99 18.86
CA ASN A 612 -9.56 -37.58 19.47
C ASN A 612 -10.06 -38.69 20.39
N ILE A 613 -10.48 -38.33 21.60
CA ILE A 613 -11.13 -39.25 22.54
C ILE A 613 -12.42 -38.59 23.02
N LEU A 614 -13.54 -39.29 22.92
CA LEU A 614 -14.85 -38.85 23.39
C LEU A 614 -15.45 -39.90 24.32
N LEU A 615 -15.88 -39.44 25.50
CA LEU A 615 -16.74 -40.20 26.40
C LEU A 615 -18.14 -39.62 26.31
N SER A 616 -19.13 -40.44 25.96
CA SER A 616 -20.51 -39.97 25.74
C SER A 616 -21.52 -40.85 26.46
N GLN A 617 -22.66 -40.24 26.79
CA GLN A 617 -23.76 -40.86 27.53
C GLN A 617 -25.09 -40.52 26.86
N SER A 618 -25.99 -41.50 26.76
CA SER A 618 -27.36 -41.28 26.27
C SER A 618 -28.20 -40.42 27.23
N VAL A 619 -29.12 -39.61 26.69
CA VAL A 619 -30.03 -38.72 27.42
C VAL A 619 -31.48 -39.14 27.15
N GLU A 620 -32.20 -39.57 28.21
CA GLU A 620 -33.63 -39.99 28.24
C GLU A 620 -34.06 -41.14 27.29
N GLY A 621 -34.89 -42.07 27.80
CA GLY A 621 -35.61 -43.06 26.98
C GLY A 621 -34.90 -44.40 26.72
N GLN A 622 -35.00 -45.32 27.70
CA GLN A 622 -34.78 -46.77 27.60
C GLN A 622 -33.44 -47.25 27.00
N ASN A 623 -32.33 -46.84 27.65
CA ASN A 623 -31.19 -47.67 28.04
C ASN A 623 -29.99 -46.76 28.36
N ASP A 624 -29.34 -47.03 29.49
CA ASP A 624 -28.14 -46.31 29.94
C ASP A 624 -26.94 -46.77 29.11
N ARG A 625 -26.62 -46.02 28.04
CA ARG A 625 -25.62 -46.42 27.03
C ARG A 625 -24.41 -45.51 27.06
N PHE A 626 -23.39 -45.95 27.80
CA PHE A 626 -22.08 -45.32 27.80
C PHE A 626 -21.31 -45.64 26.51
N GLY A 627 -20.65 -44.64 25.93
CA GLY A 627 -19.89 -44.77 24.69
C GLY A 627 -18.49 -44.19 24.79
N VAL A 628 -17.53 -44.89 24.19
CA VAL A 628 -16.15 -44.45 24.01
C VAL A 628 -15.85 -44.40 22.53
N GLU A 629 -15.37 -43.27 22.07
CA GLU A 629 -14.89 -43.07 20.70
C GLU A 629 -13.43 -42.62 20.75
N VAL A 630 -12.60 -43.24 19.91
CA VAL A 630 -11.17 -42.97 19.78
C VAL A 630 -10.80 -42.91 18.31
N ASP A 631 -10.27 -41.77 17.88
CA ASP A 631 -9.76 -41.58 16.52
C ASP A 631 -8.27 -41.24 16.54
N TRP A 632 -7.53 -41.83 15.63
CA TRP A 632 -6.14 -41.50 15.32
C TRP A 632 -6.02 -41.16 13.84
N SER A 633 -5.35 -40.05 13.52
CA SER A 633 -4.94 -39.78 12.15
C SER A 633 -3.49 -39.33 12.08
N GLN A 634 -2.79 -39.73 11.02
CA GLN A 634 -1.41 -39.34 10.79
C GLN A 634 -1.11 -39.23 9.30
N TRP A 635 -0.49 -38.12 8.93
CA TRP A 635 0.17 -37.98 7.63
C TRP A 635 1.55 -38.65 7.66
N LEU A 636 1.81 -39.50 6.67
CA LEU A 636 3.11 -40.15 6.46
C LEU A 636 4.05 -39.24 5.65
N ASN A 637 3.47 -38.47 4.73
CA ASN A 637 4.14 -37.45 3.93
C ASN A 637 3.09 -36.47 3.39
N ASP A 638 3.45 -35.61 2.43
CA ASP A 638 2.50 -34.71 1.74
C ASP A 638 1.37 -35.43 1.00
N HIS A 639 1.52 -36.73 0.72
CA HIS A 639 0.60 -37.47 -0.14
C HIS A 639 -0.26 -38.53 0.54
N TRP A 640 0.16 -39.08 1.68
CA TRP A 640 -0.54 -40.20 2.31
C TRP A 640 -0.89 -39.90 3.74
N GLN A 641 -2.16 -40.12 4.09
CA GLN A 641 -2.67 -40.07 5.45
C GLN A 641 -3.45 -41.35 5.74
N TYR A 642 -3.26 -41.93 6.93
CA TYR A 642 -4.13 -42.99 7.40
C TYR A 642 -4.94 -42.53 8.62
N VAL A 643 -6.11 -43.11 8.79
CA VAL A 643 -7.05 -42.85 9.87
C VAL A 643 -7.47 -44.18 10.48
N LEU A 644 -7.51 -44.24 11.81
CA LEU A 644 -8.01 -45.36 12.60
C LEU A 644 -9.09 -44.84 13.52
N GLY A 645 -10.21 -45.54 13.61
CA GLY A 645 -11.32 -45.18 14.49
C GLY A 645 -11.86 -46.39 15.24
N PHE A 646 -12.23 -46.20 16.50
CA PHE A 646 -13.03 -47.13 17.28
C PHE A 646 -14.17 -46.36 17.93
N ASN A 647 -15.39 -46.85 17.81
CA ASN A 647 -16.55 -46.30 18.51
C ASN A 647 -17.35 -47.44 19.12
N SER A 648 -17.45 -47.48 20.45
CA SER A 648 -18.20 -48.50 21.19
C SER A 648 -19.71 -48.31 21.17
N GLN A 649 -20.20 -47.19 20.62
CA GLN A 649 -21.61 -46.87 20.39
C GLN A 649 -21.75 -46.36 18.96
N ALA A 650 -21.53 -47.25 18.00
CA ALA A 650 -21.62 -47.00 16.57
C ALA A 650 -23.01 -46.46 16.17
N ASP A 651 -23.07 -45.72 15.06
CA ASP A 651 -24.30 -45.17 14.51
C ASP A 651 -25.18 -46.24 13.82
N ILE A 652 -25.70 -47.18 14.62
CA ILE A 652 -26.64 -48.21 14.16
C ILE A 652 -28.04 -47.60 13.87
N PRO A 653 -28.94 -48.34 13.19
CA PRO A 653 -30.31 -47.88 12.94
C PRO A 653 -31.07 -47.58 14.23
N LEU A 654 -31.88 -46.51 14.23
CA LEU A 654 -32.66 -46.10 15.40
C LEU A 654 -33.66 -47.18 15.85
N GLN A 655 -34.15 -48.00 14.93
CA GLN A 655 -35.01 -49.15 15.21
C GLN A 655 -34.29 -50.22 16.04
N ALA A 656 -32.99 -50.45 15.80
CA ALA A 656 -32.17 -51.36 16.60
C ALA A 656 -31.97 -50.82 18.02
N ILE A 657 -31.66 -49.52 18.14
CA ILE A 657 -31.54 -48.83 19.44
C ILE A 657 -32.84 -48.93 20.24
N LYS A 658 -34.01 -48.71 19.61
CA LYS A 658 -35.33 -48.85 20.26
C LYS A 658 -35.57 -50.26 20.80
N LYS A 659 -34.97 -51.30 20.19
CA LYS A 659 -35.04 -52.70 20.66
C LYS A 659 -33.99 -53.04 21.72
N GLY A 660 -33.15 -52.08 22.11
CA GLY A 660 -32.11 -52.26 23.11
C GLY A 660 -30.80 -52.79 22.58
N SER A 661 -30.61 -52.83 21.25
CA SER A 661 -29.35 -53.25 20.64
C SER A 661 -28.27 -52.19 20.75
N GLU A 662 -27.04 -52.65 20.94
CA GLU A 662 -25.82 -51.87 20.91
C GLU A 662 -24.95 -52.27 19.70
N GLY A 663 -24.04 -51.38 19.32
CA GLY A 663 -23.13 -51.66 18.23
C GLY A 663 -21.78 -51.00 18.43
N GLN A 664 -20.73 -51.69 18.03
CA GLN A 664 -19.36 -51.19 18.04
C GLN A 664 -18.81 -51.14 16.62
N SER A 665 -17.97 -50.15 16.32
CA SER A 665 -17.38 -50.00 15.00
C SER A 665 -15.88 -49.80 15.03
N TYR A 666 -15.22 -50.33 13.99
CA TYR A 666 -13.80 -50.20 13.73
C TYR A 666 -13.62 -49.64 12.32
N THR A 667 -12.90 -48.52 12.22
CA THR A 667 -12.71 -47.80 10.96
C THR A 667 -11.24 -47.76 10.59
N PHE A 668 -10.92 -48.07 9.34
CA PHE A 668 -9.62 -47.86 8.72
C PHE A 668 -9.79 -47.00 7.46
N GLY A 669 -9.16 -45.82 7.45
CA GLY A 669 -9.14 -44.92 6.31
C GLY A 669 -7.75 -44.76 5.73
N LEU A 670 -7.66 -44.68 4.40
CA LEU A 670 -6.44 -44.33 3.67
C LEU A 670 -6.76 -43.22 2.67
N ASN A 671 -6.17 -42.05 2.87
CA ASN A 671 -6.32 -40.89 2.01
C ASN A 671 -5.04 -40.66 1.23
N TRP A 672 -5.19 -40.43 -0.07
CA TRP A 672 -4.14 -40.02 -0.98
C TRP A 672 -4.41 -38.59 -1.48
N ASN A 673 -3.47 -37.68 -1.24
CA ASN A 673 -3.51 -36.32 -1.77
C ASN A 673 -2.37 -36.10 -2.77
N HIS A 674 -2.68 -35.85 -4.04
CA HIS A 674 -1.61 -35.52 -4.98
C HIS A 674 -1.20 -34.05 -4.86
N ASN A 675 -2.21 -33.18 -4.80
CA ASN A 675 -2.13 -31.73 -4.69
C ASN A 675 -3.55 -31.14 -4.58
N GLU A 676 -3.66 -29.82 -4.54
CA GLU A 676 -4.92 -29.06 -4.37
C GLU A 676 -6.03 -29.37 -5.40
N SER A 677 -5.70 -30.03 -6.51
CA SER A 677 -6.62 -30.36 -7.60
C SER A 677 -7.01 -31.83 -7.67
N ARG A 678 -6.37 -32.72 -6.91
CA ARG A 678 -6.55 -34.16 -7.04
C ARG A 678 -6.31 -34.90 -5.72
N GLU A 679 -7.36 -35.54 -5.25
CA GLU A 679 -7.36 -36.37 -4.04
C GLU A 679 -8.18 -37.64 -4.26
N ALA A 680 -7.87 -38.68 -3.49
CA ALA A 680 -8.62 -39.92 -3.43
C ALA A 680 -8.63 -40.45 -2.00
N GLY A 681 -9.66 -41.21 -1.64
CA GLY A 681 -9.72 -41.84 -0.34
C GLY A 681 -10.43 -43.18 -0.39
N THR A 682 -10.11 -44.03 0.56
CA THR A 682 -10.83 -45.29 0.79
C THR A 682 -10.98 -45.50 2.28
N THR A 683 -12.19 -45.85 2.71
CA THR A 683 -12.52 -46.14 4.10
C THR A 683 -13.16 -47.52 4.18
N TYR A 684 -12.67 -48.35 5.09
CA TYR A 684 -13.29 -49.61 5.49
C TYR A 684 -13.83 -49.45 6.91
N GLN A 685 -15.09 -49.83 7.11
CA GLN A 685 -15.74 -49.84 8.42
C GLN A 685 -16.35 -51.22 8.69
N LEU A 686 -16.02 -51.78 9.85
CA LEU A 686 -16.66 -52.97 10.40
C LEU A 686 -17.55 -52.52 11.56
N THR A 687 -18.85 -52.80 11.50
CA THR A 687 -19.81 -52.53 12.56
C THR A 687 -20.41 -53.83 13.05
N ASP A 688 -20.16 -54.18 14.31
CA ASP A 688 -20.69 -55.37 14.99
C ASP A 688 -21.87 -54.94 15.86
N ILE A 689 -23.07 -55.40 15.52
CA ILE A 689 -24.32 -55.10 16.21
C ILE A 689 -24.72 -56.34 17.03
N ASP A 690 -25.08 -56.15 18.29
CA ASP A 690 -25.40 -57.25 19.21
C ASP A 690 -26.71 -58.00 18.89
N ASP A 691 -27.46 -57.57 17.86
CA ASP A 691 -28.58 -58.29 17.27
C ASP A 691 -28.14 -59.47 16.37
N GLY A 692 -26.82 -59.68 16.24
CA GLY A 692 -26.20 -60.72 15.44
C GLY A 692 -25.81 -60.26 14.02
N ASN A 693 -26.01 -58.98 13.69
CA ASN A 693 -25.62 -58.41 12.41
C ASN A 693 -24.20 -57.86 12.42
N THR A 694 -23.32 -58.41 11.59
CA THR A 694 -22.04 -57.79 11.27
C THR A 694 -22.10 -57.07 9.93
N ARG A 695 -21.84 -55.76 9.93
CA ARG A 695 -21.79 -54.94 8.71
C ARG A 695 -20.36 -54.62 8.33
N GLN A 696 -20.01 -54.89 7.08
CA GLN A 696 -18.75 -54.54 6.47
C GLN A 696 -19.00 -53.55 5.35
N GLU A 697 -18.40 -52.37 5.42
CA GLU A 697 -18.63 -51.28 4.48
C GLU A 697 -17.30 -50.78 3.93
N VAL A 698 -17.22 -50.65 2.61
CA VAL A 698 -16.09 -50.04 1.90
C VAL A 698 -16.62 -48.84 1.12
N THR A 699 -16.06 -47.68 1.37
CA THR A 699 -16.30 -46.47 0.58
C THR A 699 -15.02 -46.03 -0.07
N ALA A 700 -15.10 -45.58 -1.33
CA ALA A 700 -13.96 -45.02 -2.03
C ALA A 700 -14.40 -43.80 -2.84
N TYR A 701 -13.52 -42.83 -2.97
CA TYR A 701 -13.76 -41.68 -3.84
C TYR A 701 -12.49 -41.25 -4.57
N PHE A 702 -12.67 -40.65 -5.74
CA PHE A 702 -11.65 -39.93 -6.49
C PHE A 702 -12.21 -38.58 -6.90
N LYS A 703 -11.52 -37.50 -6.51
CA LYS A 703 -11.92 -36.13 -6.84
C LYS A 703 -10.87 -35.47 -7.72
N GLN A 704 -11.33 -34.84 -8.79
CA GLN A 704 -10.52 -34.07 -9.72
C GLN A 704 -11.15 -32.69 -9.92
N ARG A 705 -10.41 -31.63 -9.63
CA ARG A 705 -10.76 -30.27 -10.05
C ARG A 705 -10.59 -30.18 -11.57
N ILE A 706 -11.68 -29.90 -12.28
CA ILE A 706 -11.72 -29.84 -13.75
C ILE A 706 -11.74 -28.40 -14.28
N PHE A 707 -12.14 -27.44 -13.44
CA PHE A 707 -12.11 -26.03 -13.77
C PHE A 707 -11.72 -25.20 -12.56
N ALA A 708 -10.87 -24.19 -12.78
CA ALA A 708 -10.43 -23.26 -11.77
C ALA A 708 -10.32 -21.86 -12.37
N ALA A 709 -10.94 -20.90 -11.70
CA ALA A 709 -10.85 -19.48 -11.96
C ALA A 709 -10.93 -18.74 -10.60
N PRO A 710 -10.62 -17.43 -10.54
CA PRO A 710 -10.60 -16.69 -9.27
C PRO A 710 -11.89 -16.77 -8.44
N HIS A 711 -13.03 -16.91 -9.12
CA HIS A 711 -14.36 -16.95 -8.51
C HIS A 711 -15.07 -18.29 -8.64
N ASN A 712 -14.52 -19.24 -9.40
CA ASN A 712 -15.22 -20.45 -9.80
C ASN A 712 -14.29 -21.65 -9.67
N ILE A 713 -14.73 -22.66 -8.93
CA ILE A 713 -14.04 -23.95 -8.84
C ILE A 713 -15.08 -25.01 -9.17
N THR A 714 -14.73 -25.91 -10.09
CA THR A 714 -15.58 -27.06 -10.42
C THR A 714 -14.77 -28.34 -10.26
N SER A 715 -15.33 -29.29 -9.52
CA SER A 715 -14.73 -30.59 -9.27
C SER A 715 -15.67 -31.70 -9.72
N LEU A 716 -15.08 -32.77 -10.24
CA LEU A 716 -15.75 -34.02 -10.53
C LEU A 716 -15.35 -35.03 -9.46
N ILE A 717 -16.32 -35.71 -8.85
CA ILE A 717 -16.10 -36.72 -7.83
C ILE A 717 -16.70 -38.03 -8.35
N LEU A 718 -15.89 -39.08 -8.34
CA LEU A 718 -16.33 -40.46 -8.56
C LEU A 718 -16.38 -41.13 -7.19
N GLY A 719 -17.56 -41.57 -6.77
CA GLY A 719 -17.80 -42.27 -5.52
C GLY A 719 -18.18 -43.73 -5.75
N GLY A 720 -17.76 -44.61 -4.85
CA GLY A 720 -18.14 -46.01 -4.82
C GLY A 720 -18.42 -46.47 -3.40
N TYR A 721 -19.46 -47.29 -3.26
CA TYR A 721 -19.87 -47.91 -2.00
C TYR A 721 -20.05 -49.40 -2.22
N TYR A 722 -19.64 -50.20 -1.24
CA TYR A 722 -19.94 -51.62 -1.16
C TYR A 722 -20.21 -51.98 0.30
N SER A 723 -21.26 -52.75 0.54
CA SER A 723 -21.60 -53.26 1.87
C SER A 723 -21.99 -54.72 1.81
N GLN A 724 -21.60 -55.44 2.86
CA GLN A 724 -22.00 -56.80 3.12
C GLN A 724 -22.46 -56.91 4.57
N ASN A 725 -23.65 -57.50 4.76
CA ASN A 725 -24.28 -57.66 6.07
C ASN A 725 -24.63 -59.14 6.30
N ASP A 726 -24.75 -59.53 7.56
CA ASP A 726 -25.21 -60.86 7.92
C ASP A 726 -26.71 -61.03 7.66
N ASP A 727 -27.10 -62.26 7.34
CA ASP A 727 -28.48 -62.63 7.01
C ASP A 727 -29.28 -62.87 8.30
N VAL A 728 -29.62 -61.77 8.97
CA VAL A 728 -30.40 -61.75 10.21
C VAL A 728 -31.76 -61.10 10.01
N LEU A 729 -32.78 -61.62 10.70
CA LEU A 729 -34.14 -61.09 10.64
C LEU A 729 -34.27 -59.87 11.55
N VAL A 730 -34.26 -58.68 10.96
CA VAL A 730 -34.28 -57.38 11.64
C VAL A 730 -35.31 -56.44 11.03
N ASP A 731 -35.76 -55.45 11.80
CA ASP A 731 -36.84 -54.52 11.40
C ASP A 731 -36.32 -53.24 10.71
N TYR A 732 -35.03 -53.22 10.38
CA TYR A 732 -34.38 -52.12 9.67
C TYR A 732 -33.83 -52.61 8.32
N PHE A 733 -33.44 -51.67 7.47
CA PHE A 733 -32.85 -51.96 6.17
C PHE A 733 -31.49 -52.65 6.32
N ASN A 734 -31.43 -53.93 5.94
CA ASN A 734 -30.26 -54.80 6.09
C ASN A 734 -30.05 -55.70 4.86
N PRO A 735 -29.74 -55.15 3.68
CA PRO A 735 -29.49 -55.98 2.50
C PRO A 735 -28.24 -56.83 2.72
N LYS A 736 -28.29 -58.12 2.37
CA LYS A 736 -27.12 -59.01 2.50
C LYS A 736 -25.88 -58.49 1.79
N GLU A 737 -26.06 -57.92 0.61
CA GLU A 737 -25.02 -57.23 -0.16
C GLU A 737 -25.66 -56.01 -0.85
N SER A 738 -24.96 -54.88 -0.86
CA SER A 738 -25.34 -53.68 -1.62
C SER A 738 -24.11 -52.95 -2.15
N TYR A 739 -24.30 -52.17 -3.22
CA TYR A 739 -23.25 -51.37 -3.82
C TYR A 739 -23.82 -50.11 -4.47
N SER A 740 -23.02 -49.04 -4.52
CA SER A 740 -23.32 -47.87 -5.33
C SER A 740 -22.10 -47.39 -6.12
N ALA A 741 -22.37 -46.73 -7.24
CA ALA A 741 -21.38 -45.97 -7.98
C ALA A 741 -22.00 -44.64 -8.41
N GLU A 742 -21.34 -43.53 -8.08
CA GLU A 742 -21.87 -42.18 -8.21
C GLU A 742 -20.87 -41.27 -8.89
N LEU A 743 -21.38 -40.41 -9.77
CA LEU A 743 -20.67 -39.31 -10.41
C LEU A 743 -21.29 -38.01 -9.91
N THR A 744 -20.50 -37.22 -9.20
CA THR A 744 -20.92 -35.95 -8.62
C THR A 744 -20.16 -34.78 -9.25
N LEU A 745 -20.89 -33.78 -9.72
CA LEU A 745 -20.37 -32.50 -10.15
C LEU A 745 -20.57 -31.49 -9.02
N GLN A 746 -19.47 -30.99 -8.46
CA GLN A 746 -19.46 -29.93 -7.44
C GLN A 746 -19.00 -28.62 -8.07
N HIS A 747 -19.71 -27.53 -7.81
CA HIS A 747 -19.35 -26.19 -8.28
C HIS A 747 -19.48 -25.15 -7.18
N ASP A 748 -18.38 -24.47 -6.88
CA ASP A 748 -18.31 -23.36 -5.94
C ASP A 748 -18.16 -22.05 -6.72
N TRP A 749 -19.05 -21.10 -6.46
CA TRP A 749 -19.06 -19.77 -7.07
C TRP A 749 -19.04 -18.66 -6.00
N ILE A 750 -17.89 -17.98 -5.89
CA ILE A 750 -17.76 -16.78 -5.06
C ILE A 750 -18.45 -15.62 -5.78
N THR A 751 -19.60 -15.19 -5.25
CA THR A 751 -20.38 -14.08 -5.82
C THR A 751 -19.98 -12.74 -5.24
N TRP A 752 -19.40 -12.74 -4.04
CA TRP A 752 -18.91 -11.55 -3.37
C TRP A 752 -17.78 -11.90 -2.40
N ARG A 753 -16.71 -11.11 -2.37
CA ARG A 753 -15.67 -11.19 -1.34
C ARG A 753 -15.07 -9.82 -1.06
N ARG A 754 -14.76 -9.59 0.21
CA ARG A 754 -14.06 -8.40 0.71
C ARG A 754 -13.18 -8.79 1.90
N HIS A 755 -11.88 -8.88 1.66
CA HIS A 755 -10.88 -9.32 2.64
C HIS A 755 -11.25 -10.67 3.27
N ASP A 756 -11.44 -10.72 4.59
CA ASP A 756 -11.73 -11.92 5.37
C ASP A 756 -13.22 -12.30 5.33
N ARG A 757 -14.01 -11.72 4.42
CA ARG A 757 -15.45 -11.99 4.26
C ARG A 757 -15.77 -12.39 2.83
N ASN A 758 -16.60 -13.40 2.66
CA ASN A 758 -17.07 -13.82 1.34
C ASN A 758 -18.45 -14.45 1.42
N PHE A 759 -19.10 -14.53 0.27
CA PHE A 759 -20.34 -15.24 0.04
C PHE A 759 -20.15 -16.18 -1.15
N THR A 760 -20.23 -17.48 -0.88
CA THR A 760 -20.03 -18.55 -1.84
C THR A 760 -21.34 -19.29 -2.06
N GLN A 761 -21.65 -19.51 -3.33
CA GLN A 761 -22.73 -20.35 -3.80
C GLN A 761 -22.17 -21.74 -4.07
N HIS A 762 -22.68 -22.75 -3.38
CA HIS A 762 -22.25 -24.13 -3.54
C HIS A 762 -23.36 -24.92 -4.24
N PHE A 763 -23.00 -25.61 -5.33
CA PHE A 763 -23.90 -26.45 -6.10
C PHE A 763 -23.32 -27.86 -6.20
N GLU A 764 -24.19 -28.85 -6.03
CA GLU A 764 -23.85 -30.25 -6.23
C GLU A 764 -24.94 -30.92 -7.04
N ALA A 765 -24.54 -31.73 -8.01
CA ALA A 765 -25.43 -32.61 -8.76
C ALA A 765 -24.79 -33.99 -8.90
N ALA A 766 -25.48 -35.03 -8.46
CA ALA A 766 -25.01 -36.41 -8.53
C ALA A 766 -25.95 -37.28 -9.36
N ILE A 767 -25.36 -38.18 -10.13
CA ILE A 767 -26.06 -39.28 -10.79
C ILE A 767 -25.33 -40.57 -10.46
N GLY A 768 -26.06 -41.66 -10.28
CA GLY A 768 -25.42 -42.93 -9.95
C GLY A 768 -26.31 -44.12 -10.17
N THR A 769 -25.84 -45.27 -9.69
CA THR A 769 -26.61 -46.50 -9.63
C THR A 769 -26.43 -47.13 -8.26
N PHE A 770 -27.49 -47.70 -7.73
CA PHE A 770 -27.47 -48.53 -6.53
C PHE A 770 -27.99 -49.92 -6.88
N GLY A 771 -27.32 -50.95 -6.38
CA GLY A 771 -27.74 -52.34 -6.49
C GLY A 771 -27.73 -53.00 -5.13
N GLN A 772 -28.67 -53.92 -4.91
CA GLN A 772 -28.70 -54.75 -3.72
C GLN A 772 -29.11 -56.18 -4.10
N LYS A 773 -28.67 -57.15 -3.30
CA LYS A 773 -28.99 -58.55 -3.53
C LYS A 773 -30.50 -58.80 -3.53
N GLY A 774 -30.99 -59.51 -4.54
CA GLY A 774 -32.42 -59.84 -4.71
C GLY A 774 -33.25 -58.78 -5.46
N PHE A 775 -32.66 -57.64 -5.83
CA PHE A 775 -33.35 -56.57 -6.56
C PHE A 775 -32.53 -56.10 -7.77
N SER A 776 -33.20 -55.54 -8.77
CA SER A 776 -32.51 -54.95 -9.93
C SER A 776 -31.91 -53.59 -9.54
N SER A 777 -30.72 -53.30 -10.07
CA SER A 777 -30.07 -52.01 -9.85
C SER A 777 -30.89 -50.87 -10.45
N LYS A 778 -30.91 -49.74 -9.75
CA LYS A 778 -31.70 -48.56 -10.09
C LYS A 778 -30.88 -47.28 -9.97
N PRO A 779 -31.28 -46.22 -10.69
CA PRO A 779 -30.53 -44.97 -10.69
C PRO A 779 -30.67 -44.20 -9.37
N ILE A 780 -29.61 -43.49 -9.00
CA ILE A 780 -29.55 -42.51 -7.92
C ILE A 780 -29.49 -41.11 -8.55
N TYR A 781 -30.19 -40.15 -7.94
CA TYR A 781 -30.08 -38.74 -8.31
C TYR A 781 -29.98 -37.89 -7.05
N ASN A 782 -29.13 -36.86 -7.07
CA ASN A 782 -29.10 -35.85 -6.02
C ASN A 782 -28.84 -34.47 -6.61
N ALA A 783 -29.47 -33.44 -6.06
CA ALA A 783 -29.19 -32.05 -6.35
C ALA A 783 -29.20 -31.26 -5.04
N PHE A 784 -28.15 -30.47 -4.80
CA PHE A 784 -27.99 -29.68 -3.58
C PHE A 784 -27.52 -28.27 -3.91
N TYR A 785 -28.06 -27.31 -3.18
CA TYR A 785 -27.70 -25.91 -3.27
C TYR A 785 -27.53 -25.32 -1.89
N GLN A 786 -26.38 -24.70 -1.64
CA GLN A 786 -26.02 -24.13 -0.36
C GLN A 786 -25.42 -22.73 -0.50
N HIS A 787 -25.73 -21.91 0.50
CA HIS A 787 -25.13 -20.62 0.75
C HIS A 787 -24.07 -20.76 1.85
N ASP A 788 -22.85 -20.33 1.57
CA ASP A 788 -21.73 -20.30 2.51
C ASP A 788 -21.28 -18.85 2.77
N TRP A 789 -21.43 -18.40 4.01
CA TRP A 789 -21.03 -17.08 4.48
C TRP A 789 -19.79 -17.15 5.37
N GLN A 790 -18.70 -16.52 4.94
CA GLN A 790 -17.60 -16.13 5.80
C GLN A 790 -17.90 -14.73 6.36
N LEU A 791 -18.39 -14.64 7.59
CA LEU A 791 -18.86 -13.38 8.21
C LEU A 791 -17.70 -12.55 8.78
N SER A 792 -16.66 -13.22 9.26
CA SER A 792 -15.41 -12.64 9.71
C SER A 792 -14.30 -13.69 9.57
N ARG A 793 -13.06 -13.38 9.94
CA ARG A 793 -11.97 -14.35 9.97
C ARG A 793 -12.27 -15.60 10.84
N THR A 794 -13.11 -15.47 11.86
CA THR A 794 -13.38 -16.54 12.85
C THR A 794 -14.82 -17.03 12.88
N TRP A 795 -15.71 -16.52 12.02
CA TRP A 795 -17.14 -16.86 12.03
C TRP A 795 -17.66 -17.22 10.64
N ASN A 796 -18.34 -18.37 10.57
CA ASN A 796 -18.89 -18.95 9.36
C ASN A 796 -20.35 -19.38 9.60
N LEU A 797 -21.18 -19.27 8.57
CA LEU A 797 -22.58 -19.69 8.56
C LEU A 797 -22.87 -20.34 7.20
N ASN A 798 -23.56 -21.48 7.20
CA ASN A 798 -24.08 -22.10 5.99
C ASN A 798 -25.55 -22.51 6.15
N TYR A 799 -26.24 -22.53 5.02
CA TYR A 799 -27.57 -23.12 4.93
C TYR A 799 -27.85 -23.56 3.49
N GLY A 800 -28.53 -24.67 3.32
CA GLY A 800 -28.78 -25.25 2.00
C GLY A 800 -30.01 -26.14 1.97
N ILE A 801 -30.46 -26.44 0.75
CA ILE A 801 -31.56 -27.35 0.47
C ILE A 801 -31.12 -28.34 -0.60
N GLY A 802 -31.54 -29.60 -0.44
CA GLY A 802 -31.27 -30.65 -1.39
C GLY A 802 -32.48 -31.52 -1.63
N TRP A 803 -32.47 -32.18 -2.79
CA TRP A 803 -33.45 -33.15 -3.20
C TRP A 803 -32.74 -34.30 -3.92
N GLY A 804 -33.12 -35.53 -3.59
CA GLY A 804 -32.58 -36.70 -4.24
C GLY A 804 -33.53 -37.88 -4.23
N THR A 805 -33.18 -38.90 -4.99
CA THR A 805 -33.86 -40.19 -5.04
C THR A 805 -32.84 -41.30 -4.86
N HIS A 806 -33.11 -42.23 -3.95
CA HIS A 806 -32.29 -43.41 -3.72
C HIS A 806 -33.18 -44.65 -3.67
N PRO A 807 -32.86 -45.72 -4.41
CA PRO A 807 -33.67 -46.94 -4.39
C PRO A 807 -33.28 -47.85 -3.23
N TYR A 808 -34.26 -48.37 -2.52
CA TYR A 808 -34.11 -49.35 -1.44
C TYR A 808 -35.17 -50.44 -1.61
N ASP A 809 -34.76 -51.71 -1.51
CA ASP A 809 -35.64 -52.87 -1.77
C ASP A 809 -36.36 -52.77 -3.13
N GLY A 810 -35.66 -52.21 -4.13
CA GLY A 810 -36.19 -51.99 -5.47
C GLY A 810 -37.28 -50.91 -5.56
N VAL A 811 -37.53 -50.12 -4.52
CA VAL A 811 -38.49 -49.02 -4.49
C VAL A 811 -37.76 -47.70 -4.26
N ASP A 812 -38.19 -46.65 -4.95
CA ASP A 812 -37.51 -45.35 -4.90
C ASP A 812 -37.96 -44.56 -3.67
N GLU A 813 -37.00 -44.17 -2.83
CA GLU A 813 -37.20 -43.18 -1.76
C GLU A 813 -36.80 -41.80 -2.28
N LYS A 814 -37.71 -40.83 -2.21
CA LYS A 814 -37.48 -39.42 -2.52
C LYS A 814 -37.21 -38.69 -1.22
N ARG A 815 -36.06 -38.01 -1.13
CA ARG A 815 -35.64 -37.25 0.05
C ARG A 815 -35.52 -35.78 -0.30
N THR A 816 -36.20 -34.93 0.48
CA THR A 816 -35.95 -33.48 0.49
C THR A 816 -35.32 -33.12 1.82
N TYR A 817 -34.17 -32.46 1.81
CA TYR A 817 -33.44 -32.15 3.02
C TYR A 817 -32.95 -30.70 3.06
N ALA A 818 -32.77 -30.17 4.26
CA ALA A 818 -32.19 -28.86 4.50
C ALA A 818 -31.06 -28.99 5.52
N VAL A 819 -30.00 -28.21 5.31
CA VAL A 819 -28.83 -28.14 6.21
C VAL A 819 -28.71 -26.72 6.73
N VAL A 820 -28.36 -26.56 8.00
CA VAL A 820 -27.97 -25.29 8.60
C VAL A 820 -26.77 -25.55 9.51
N GLY A 821 -25.73 -24.75 9.40
CA GLY A 821 -24.55 -24.90 10.24
C GLY A 821 -23.85 -23.58 10.52
N PHE A 822 -23.20 -23.47 11.67
CA PHE A 822 -22.35 -22.33 12.01
C PHE A 822 -21.11 -22.79 12.76
N LYS A 823 -20.03 -22.00 12.63
CA LYS A 823 -18.78 -22.19 13.36
C LYS A 823 -18.20 -20.85 13.77
N GLY A 824 -17.69 -20.75 14.98
CA GLY A 824 -17.22 -19.49 15.58
C GLY A 824 -16.11 -19.68 16.60
N ASN A 825 -15.16 -18.75 16.66
CA ASN A 825 -14.30 -18.54 17.84
C ASN A 825 -14.80 -17.31 18.62
N PHE A 826 -14.90 -17.39 19.95
CA PHE A 826 -15.44 -16.33 20.81
C PHE A 826 -14.63 -16.09 22.09
#